data_AF-A0A448PE74-F1
#
_entry.id   AF-A0A448PE74-F1
#
_cell.length_a   1.000
_cell.length_b   1.000
_cell.length_c   1.000
_cell.angle_alpha   90.00
_cell.angle_beta   90.00
_cell.angle_gamma   90.00
#
_symmetry.space_group_name_H-M   'P 1'
#
loop_
_entity.id
_entity.type
_entity.pdbx_description
1 polymer ?
#
loop_
_entity_poly.entity_id
_entity_poly.type
_entity_poly.pdbx_seq_one_letter_code
_entity_poly.pdbx_strand_id
1 'polypeptide(L)'
;MTSPIHDRALHLHSYGLAILPIHAHHPERGDKRPAINWKQLQTQHLTTAQVDQWFHSGDYGIAVAMGATSNGLMMIELEGNAASHLAELTQLAQDSGLEHLWRRLFGWWETTPSGGHHWYIYVPDNTHGNRKLARTADGKVLAETRENGGYSVVAPLDGAKFHHSGKGAWTVLQGGPETAGTFTVDELDDVLAVFRTLDQTPQREPARPRPVSALSEVDPHAGISPGDAFEAAHTWEDILTPHGWTPVAQRGSETYWRRPGKKHGISASTGRAADRDRLYAWTTSTMFEAEVPYTKFGAYALLEHGGDHSAAAKHLHGKGYGRQAEHVRDTTGLDAWITRKTTETQTETQTDTHTETETDSVAAPDAAPQPAATTPTTPPTLTIVEPDVYTRTDDGNALRFTDTYKHEFKYIEERNTWAHWDGSKWDIEGGNAAAIEAARTLARNLPTDDKADETHRRRSLSANAIRNMLSLARNTKGIYSHITQFDADPYTLNTPKGTINLHTGQHTPPDPAILCLRSTTVEPNWQQPTPRWNQFIDEIFMGDTHLVTYIQRFLGQAIIGETKEQLLPFFYGTGANGKTTLLNVVQHILGIGQTGYSTTSPAEILTVANRHPTEIAALSGVRLAVISELEEGQRIAEAKAKELTGGDNITARFMGRDFFTFKPTHTLAVLTNNTLETRGGGSPALWRRMRLIPFLYTVPKRDRDPYLEQALMDEAPGILAWLIQGTLDYLNDGLREPESVRIATSEYEADQNTVRQFVSEVCTIHEVNQDLFQVPVPRVRAAYERWCEANGYDPVNAIAFGRRMRKEGLDVKVSNSIRFYVGLSLPDDALEGALND
;
A
#
# COMPACT_ATOMS: atom_id res chain seq x y z
N MET A 1 17.24 45.12 -30.13
CA MET A 1 17.81 43.76 -30.24
C MET A 1 16.79 42.83 -29.65
N THR A 2 16.33 41.84 -30.42
CA THR A 2 15.41 40.80 -29.93
C THR A 2 16.13 39.96 -28.87
N SER A 3 15.39 39.48 -27.86
CA SER A 3 15.97 38.62 -26.82
C SER A 3 16.38 37.27 -27.43
N PRO A 4 17.48 36.63 -27.00
CA PRO A 4 17.84 35.28 -27.45
C PRO A 4 16.71 34.24 -27.28
N ILE A 5 15.86 34.43 -26.26
CA ILE A 5 14.67 33.60 -26.04
C ILE A 5 13.63 33.83 -27.13
N HIS A 6 13.45 35.07 -27.58
CA HIS A 6 12.51 35.43 -28.64
C HIS A 6 12.92 34.84 -29.98
N ASP A 7 14.19 34.97 -30.36
CA ASP A 7 14.72 34.39 -31.59
C ASP A 7 14.60 32.85 -31.56
N ARG A 8 14.88 32.23 -30.41
CA ARG A 8 14.69 30.78 -30.22
C ARG A 8 13.23 30.36 -30.31
N ALA A 9 12.31 31.14 -29.74
CA ALA A 9 10.87 30.85 -29.81
C ALA A 9 10.35 30.87 -31.25
N LEU A 10 10.75 31.87 -32.03
CA LEU A 10 10.41 31.97 -33.44
C LEU A 10 11.04 30.83 -34.26
N HIS A 11 12.28 30.46 -33.95
CA HIS A 11 12.95 29.34 -34.60
C HIS A 11 12.22 28.02 -34.34
N LEU A 12 11.92 27.69 -33.07
CA LEU A 12 11.22 26.44 -32.75
C LEU A 12 9.79 26.41 -33.31
N HIS A 13 9.10 27.57 -33.31
CA HIS A 13 7.77 27.71 -33.89
C HIS A 13 7.76 27.44 -35.40
N SER A 14 8.77 27.90 -36.14
CA SER A 14 8.84 27.70 -37.60
C SER A 14 9.01 26.24 -38.01
N TYR A 15 9.46 25.36 -37.10
CA TYR A 15 9.50 23.91 -37.27
C TYR A 15 8.22 23.21 -36.80
N GLY A 16 7.17 23.97 -36.49
CA GLY A 16 5.88 23.44 -36.07
C GLY A 16 5.88 22.90 -34.64
N LEU A 17 6.77 23.37 -33.76
CA LEU A 17 6.76 22.98 -32.35
C LEU A 17 5.78 23.85 -31.54
N ALA A 18 5.08 23.23 -30.60
CA ALA A 18 4.10 23.90 -29.75
C ALA A 18 4.80 24.67 -28.61
N ILE A 19 5.06 25.96 -28.85
CA ILE A 19 5.78 26.85 -27.92
C ILE A 19 4.91 27.28 -26.74
N LEU A 20 5.49 27.27 -25.55
CA LEU A 20 4.85 27.61 -24.28
C LEU A 20 5.66 28.67 -23.50
N PRO A 21 5.09 29.85 -23.19
CA PRO A 21 5.72 30.78 -22.26
C PRO A 21 5.64 30.29 -20.81
N ILE A 22 6.72 30.44 -20.05
CA ILE A 22 6.82 30.08 -18.64
C ILE A 22 7.21 31.29 -17.78
N HIS A 23 6.69 31.32 -16.56
CA HIS A 23 7.05 32.33 -15.56
C HIS A 23 8.45 32.06 -14.98
N ALA A 24 9.09 33.14 -14.52
CA ALA A 24 10.24 33.07 -13.63
C ALA A 24 9.94 32.24 -12.37
N HIS A 25 10.99 31.70 -11.76
CA HIS A 25 10.90 30.99 -10.49
C HIS A 25 10.21 31.86 -9.43
N HIS A 26 9.34 31.24 -8.63
CA HIS A 26 8.73 31.87 -7.47
C HIS A 26 8.85 30.94 -6.26
N PRO A 27 9.38 31.39 -5.11
CA PRO A 27 9.64 30.52 -3.95
C PRO A 27 8.42 29.70 -3.49
N GLU A 28 7.23 30.30 -3.51
CA GLU A 28 5.99 29.62 -3.10
C GLU A 28 5.29 28.83 -4.23
N ARG A 29 5.58 29.13 -5.50
CA ARG A 29 4.81 28.58 -6.65
C ARG A 29 5.64 27.64 -7.53
N GLY A 30 6.93 27.49 -7.26
CA GLY A 30 7.84 26.58 -7.94
C GLY A 30 8.40 27.10 -9.28
N ASP A 31 9.10 26.21 -9.98
CA ASP A 31 9.74 26.48 -11.27
C ASP A 31 8.87 26.11 -12.47
N LYS A 32 9.31 26.53 -13.67
CA LYS A 32 8.83 26.02 -14.98
C LYS A 32 7.30 26.11 -15.14
N ARG A 33 6.67 27.10 -14.50
CA ARG A 33 5.21 27.26 -14.46
C ARG A 33 4.70 27.88 -15.77
N PRO A 34 3.76 27.24 -16.48
CA PRO A 34 3.16 27.79 -17.69
C PRO A 34 2.46 29.13 -17.42
N ALA A 35 2.66 30.12 -18.29
CA ALA A 35 1.97 31.40 -18.22
C ALA A 35 0.56 31.36 -18.83
N ILE A 36 0.27 30.31 -19.60
CA ILE A 36 -1.03 30.03 -20.20
C ILE A 36 -1.48 28.61 -19.87
N ASN A 37 -2.76 28.30 -20.13
CA ASN A 37 -3.28 26.95 -19.99
C ASN A 37 -2.66 26.03 -21.05
N TRP A 38 -1.50 25.45 -20.71
CA TRP A 38 -0.70 24.68 -21.65
C TRP A 38 -1.40 23.42 -22.19
N LYS A 39 -2.43 22.90 -21.51
CA LYS A 39 -3.23 21.77 -22.03
C LYS A 39 -3.91 22.12 -23.36
N GLN A 40 -4.22 23.40 -23.59
CA GLN A 40 -4.76 23.86 -24.88
C GLN A 40 -3.73 23.76 -26.01
N LEU A 41 -2.43 23.82 -25.69
CA LEU A 41 -1.34 23.64 -26.66
C LEU A 41 -1.13 22.17 -27.07
N GLN A 42 -1.86 21.23 -26.46
CA GLN A 42 -1.96 19.84 -26.95
C GLN A 42 -2.91 19.70 -28.14
N THR A 43 -3.60 20.77 -28.53
CA THR A 43 -4.51 20.76 -29.69
C THR A 43 -4.40 22.00 -30.57
N GLN A 44 -3.81 23.10 -30.08
CA GLN A 44 -3.77 24.38 -30.80
C GLN A 44 -2.45 25.11 -30.57
N HIS A 45 -1.75 25.51 -31.63
CA HIS A 45 -0.48 26.25 -31.51
C HIS A 45 -0.74 27.74 -31.34
N LEU A 46 0.19 28.42 -30.67
CA LEU A 46 0.25 29.89 -30.72
C LEU A 46 0.51 30.33 -32.17
N THR A 47 -0.08 31.45 -32.58
CA THR A 47 0.27 32.08 -33.85
C THR A 47 1.62 32.78 -33.74
N THR A 48 2.30 33.02 -34.86
CA THR A 48 3.59 33.75 -34.87
C THR A 48 3.49 35.11 -34.18
N ALA A 49 2.39 35.84 -34.39
CA ALA A 49 2.13 37.11 -33.72
C ALA A 49 1.99 36.97 -32.19
N GLN A 50 1.39 35.87 -31.71
CA GLN A 50 1.31 35.59 -30.28
C GLN A 50 2.68 35.20 -29.71
N VAL A 51 3.48 34.42 -30.44
CA VAL A 51 4.87 34.12 -30.05
C VAL A 51 5.69 35.41 -29.94
N ASP A 52 5.60 36.29 -30.94
CA ASP A 52 6.22 37.62 -30.89
C ASP A 52 5.78 38.39 -29.64
N GLN A 53 4.48 38.49 -29.40
CA GLN A 53 3.93 39.23 -28.26
C GLN A 53 4.45 38.71 -26.91
N TRP A 54 4.51 37.38 -26.72
CA TRP A 54 4.92 36.79 -25.44
C TRP A 54 6.40 36.96 -25.15
N PHE A 55 7.26 36.85 -26.17
CA PHE A 55 8.71 36.77 -25.95
C PHE A 55 9.46 38.06 -26.26
N HIS A 56 8.80 39.08 -26.81
CA HIS A 56 9.45 40.36 -27.15
C HIS A 56 10.07 41.08 -25.93
N SER A 57 9.40 41.06 -24.77
CA SER A 57 9.86 41.77 -23.57
C SER A 57 10.95 41.05 -22.79
N GLY A 58 11.13 39.74 -22.99
CA GLY A 58 12.08 38.91 -22.24
C GLY A 58 11.62 38.55 -20.81
N ASP A 59 10.36 38.81 -20.45
CA ASP A 59 9.81 38.52 -19.12
C ASP A 59 9.49 37.03 -18.91
N TYR A 60 9.39 36.28 -20.00
CA TYR A 60 9.00 34.87 -19.99
C TYR A 60 10.13 33.98 -20.50
N GLY A 61 10.25 32.82 -19.86
CA GLY A 61 11.07 31.73 -20.34
C GLY A 61 10.31 30.89 -21.35
N ILE A 62 11.01 29.99 -22.05
CA ILE A 62 10.44 29.16 -23.11
C ILE A 62 10.40 27.68 -22.73
N ALA A 63 9.29 27.04 -23.05
CA ALA A 63 9.10 25.60 -23.04
C ALA A 63 8.44 25.13 -24.34
N VAL A 64 8.48 23.83 -24.59
CA VAL A 64 7.84 23.17 -25.73
C VAL A 64 6.96 22.04 -25.20
N ALA A 65 5.72 21.95 -25.69
CA ALA A 65 4.87 20.80 -25.42
C ALA A 65 5.34 19.58 -26.24
N MET A 66 5.41 18.42 -25.61
CA MET A 66 5.91 17.18 -26.22
C MET A 66 4.76 16.36 -26.83
N GLY A 67 5.10 15.43 -27.70
CA GLY A 67 4.17 14.49 -28.31
C GLY A 67 3.64 14.96 -29.67
N ALA A 68 2.46 14.45 -30.03
CA ALA A 68 1.87 14.61 -31.38
C ALA A 68 1.78 16.06 -31.88
N THR A 69 1.55 17.05 -31.00
CA THR A 69 1.51 18.46 -31.40
C THR A 69 2.85 19.04 -31.83
N SER A 70 3.95 18.45 -31.38
CA SER A 70 5.29 18.86 -31.78
C SER A 70 5.92 17.78 -32.66
N ASN A 71 5.16 17.23 -33.60
CA ASN A 71 5.63 16.21 -34.56
C ASN A 71 6.21 14.94 -33.90
N GLY A 72 5.71 14.56 -32.72
CA GLY A 72 6.22 13.44 -31.94
C GLY A 72 7.50 13.75 -31.16
N LEU A 73 7.82 15.03 -30.93
CA LEU A 73 8.98 15.43 -30.13
C LEU A 73 8.87 14.86 -28.70
N MET A 74 9.96 14.27 -28.24
CA MET A 74 10.16 13.74 -26.90
C MET A 74 11.45 14.31 -26.33
N MET A 75 11.51 14.44 -25.00
CA MET A 75 12.73 14.75 -24.28
C MET A 75 13.14 13.60 -23.35
N ILE A 76 14.41 13.20 -23.38
CA ILE A 76 15.04 12.27 -22.44
C ILE A 76 15.91 13.09 -21.49
N GLU A 77 15.72 12.91 -20.18
CA GLU A 77 16.41 13.63 -19.10
C GLU A 77 17.35 12.69 -18.35
N LEU A 78 18.60 13.10 -18.19
CA LEU A 78 19.55 12.56 -17.22
C LEU A 78 19.83 13.64 -16.19
N GLU A 79 19.46 13.40 -14.93
CA GLU A 79 19.55 14.37 -13.85
C GLU A 79 21.01 14.75 -13.53
N GLY A 80 21.22 15.92 -12.93
CA GLY A 80 22.58 16.44 -12.66
C GLY A 80 23.42 15.55 -11.75
N ASN A 81 22.78 14.86 -10.80
CA ASN A 81 23.43 13.86 -9.94
C ASN A 81 23.77 12.55 -10.68
N ALA A 82 23.26 12.34 -11.89
CA ALA A 82 23.51 11.20 -12.75
C ALA A 82 24.40 11.53 -13.96
N ALA A 83 24.70 12.82 -14.19
CA ALA A 83 25.42 13.29 -15.37
C ALA A 83 26.82 12.66 -15.52
N SER A 84 27.49 12.34 -14.41
CA SER A 84 28.78 11.62 -14.40
C SER A 84 28.72 10.24 -15.05
N HIS A 85 27.54 9.61 -15.14
CA HIS A 85 27.37 8.30 -15.78
C HIS A 85 27.29 8.38 -17.31
N LEU A 86 27.25 9.57 -17.93
CA LEU A 86 27.09 9.70 -19.39
C LEU A 86 28.18 8.97 -20.18
N ALA A 87 29.43 9.03 -19.72
CA ALA A 87 30.54 8.31 -20.36
C ALA A 87 30.33 6.79 -20.30
N GLU A 88 29.85 6.31 -19.15
CA GLU A 88 29.54 4.91 -18.91
C GLU A 88 28.38 4.44 -19.80
N LEU A 89 27.29 5.20 -19.87
CA LEU A 89 26.14 4.91 -20.73
C LEU A 89 26.53 4.89 -22.21
N THR A 90 27.41 5.81 -22.62
CA THR A 90 27.92 5.87 -23.99
C THR A 90 28.71 4.63 -24.35
N GLN A 91 29.59 4.19 -23.46
CA GLN A 91 30.31 2.94 -23.66
C GLN A 91 29.34 1.75 -23.72
N LEU A 92 28.27 1.76 -22.90
CA LEU A 92 27.33 0.63 -22.83
C LEU A 92 26.54 0.51 -24.13
N ALA A 93 26.11 1.65 -24.67
CA ALA A 93 25.43 1.69 -25.95
C ALA A 93 26.34 1.18 -27.09
N GLN A 94 27.63 1.50 -27.07
CA GLN A 94 28.60 0.98 -28.03
C GLN A 94 28.74 -0.54 -27.92
N ASP A 95 29.01 -1.04 -26.72
CA ASP A 95 29.17 -2.47 -26.45
C ASP A 95 27.89 -3.26 -26.83
N SER A 96 26.73 -2.61 -26.72
CA SER A 96 25.42 -3.18 -27.05
C SER A 96 25.04 -3.13 -28.53
N GLY A 97 25.93 -2.61 -29.39
CA GLY A 97 25.67 -2.41 -30.82
C GLY A 97 24.67 -1.29 -31.12
N LEU A 98 24.39 -0.43 -30.15
CA LEU A 98 23.48 0.71 -30.25
C LEU A 98 24.20 2.02 -30.58
N GLU A 99 25.49 2.00 -30.92
CA GLU A 99 26.29 3.20 -31.19
C GLU A 99 25.63 4.17 -32.19
N HIS A 100 25.07 3.63 -33.28
CA HIS A 100 24.40 4.43 -34.31
C HIS A 100 23.10 5.11 -33.82
N LEU A 101 22.37 4.46 -32.90
CA LEU A 101 21.20 5.01 -32.22
C LEU A 101 21.61 6.04 -31.17
N TRP A 102 22.64 5.73 -30.40
CA TRP A 102 23.18 6.61 -29.37
C TRP A 102 23.69 7.92 -29.96
N ARG A 103 24.43 7.87 -31.07
CA ARG A 103 24.88 9.07 -31.81
C ARG A 103 23.73 9.95 -32.28
N ARG A 104 22.58 9.36 -32.67
CA ARG A 104 21.39 10.12 -33.08
C ARG A 104 20.79 10.97 -31.96
N LEU A 105 20.96 10.59 -30.69
CA LEU A 105 20.50 11.41 -29.56
C LEU A 105 21.16 12.79 -29.56
N PHE A 106 22.43 12.87 -29.92
CA PHE A 106 23.23 14.10 -29.89
C PHE A 106 22.96 15.04 -31.08
N GLY A 107 21.89 14.78 -31.83
CA GLY A 107 21.35 15.67 -32.85
C GLY A 107 20.73 16.94 -32.28
N TRP A 108 20.14 16.89 -31.08
CA TRP A 108 19.74 18.07 -30.31
C TRP A 108 19.82 17.75 -28.82
N TRP A 109 20.75 18.41 -28.13
CA TRP A 109 20.89 18.22 -26.68
C TRP A 109 21.41 19.46 -25.97
N GLU A 110 21.08 19.52 -24.68
CA GLU A 110 21.24 20.69 -23.84
C GLU A 110 21.73 20.28 -22.45
N THR A 111 22.42 21.19 -21.76
CA THR A 111 22.72 21.05 -20.33
C THR A 111 21.68 21.79 -19.51
N THR A 112 21.42 21.31 -18.30
CA THR A 112 20.52 21.96 -17.33
C THR A 112 21.29 22.76 -16.27
N PRO A 113 20.63 23.63 -15.49
CA PRO A 113 21.27 24.38 -14.41
C PRO A 113 21.88 23.52 -13.30
N SER A 114 21.35 22.31 -13.09
CA SER A 114 21.88 21.33 -12.14
C SER A 114 23.05 20.51 -12.70
N GLY A 115 23.45 20.73 -13.95
CA GLY A 115 24.50 19.97 -14.64
C GLY A 115 24.00 18.67 -15.30
N GLY A 116 22.69 18.45 -15.37
CA GLY A 116 22.08 17.34 -16.09
C GLY A 116 22.00 17.56 -17.60
N HIS A 117 21.47 16.59 -18.32
CA HIS A 117 21.36 16.60 -19.78
C HIS A 117 19.93 16.35 -20.26
N HIS A 118 19.51 17.12 -21.27
CA HIS A 118 18.26 16.92 -22.00
C HIS A 118 18.59 16.58 -23.45
N TRP A 119 18.07 15.47 -23.97
CA TRP A 119 18.11 15.13 -25.40
C TRP A 119 16.72 15.25 -25.99
N TYR A 120 16.61 15.89 -27.13
CA TYR A 120 15.36 16.09 -27.85
C TYR A 120 15.37 15.28 -29.15
N ILE A 121 14.37 14.43 -29.33
CA ILE A 121 14.26 13.49 -30.45
C ILE A 121 12.83 13.41 -30.97
N TYR A 122 12.65 12.99 -32.22
CA TYR A 122 11.32 12.75 -32.79
C TYR A 122 10.97 11.28 -32.77
N VAL A 123 9.78 10.96 -32.26
CA VAL A 123 9.20 9.61 -32.27
C VAL A 123 7.72 9.72 -32.67
N PRO A 124 7.41 9.90 -33.97
CA PRO A 124 6.06 10.23 -34.44
C PRO A 124 4.97 9.24 -34.01
N ASP A 125 5.30 7.95 -33.97
CA ASP A 125 4.37 6.87 -33.64
C ASP A 125 4.33 6.55 -32.13
N ASN A 126 5.03 7.30 -31.29
CA ASN A 126 5.00 7.09 -29.85
C ASN A 126 3.66 7.53 -29.28
N THR A 127 3.00 6.66 -28.51
CA THR A 127 1.75 6.93 -27.80
C THR A 127 1.90 6.90 -26.27
N HIS A 128 3.12 6.63 -25.77
CA HIS A 128 3.39 6.57 -24.34
C HIS A 128 3.36 7.96 -23.67
N GLY A 129 3.01 7.97 -22.38
CA GLY A 129 3.16 9.13 -21.49
C GLY A 129 4.53 9.13 -20.80
N ASN A 130 4.78 10.13 -19.95
CA ASN A 130 6.07 10.30 -19.25
C ASN A 130 6.48 9.02 -18.48
N ARG A 131 7.73 8.58 -18.67
CA ARG A 131 8.31 7.39 -18.01
C ARG A 131 9.45 7.80 -17.08
N LYS A 132 9.53 7.16 -15.91
CA LYS A 132 10.71 7.22 -15.05
C LYS A 132 11.58 6.02 -15.41
N LEU A 133 12.83 6.26 -15.80
CA LEU A 133 13.72 5.23 -16.33
C LEU A 133 14.63 4.65 -15.25
N ALA A 134 15.10 5.49 -14.34
CA ALA A 134 16.00 5.08 -13.26
C ALA A 134 15.84 5.95 -12.01
N ARG A 135 16.02 5.34 -10.84
CA ARG A 135 16.07 6.01 -9.54
C ARG A 135 17.24 5.51 -8.69
N THR A 136 17.64 6.28 -7.70
CA THR A 136 18.52 5.82 -6.61
C THR A 136 17.77 4.89 -5.66
N ALA A 137 18.49 4.22 -4.75
CA ALA A 137 17.89 3.34 -3.75
C ALA A 137 16.90 4.07 -2.80
N ASP A 138 17.14 5.37 -2.51
CA ASP A 138 16.24 6.25 -1.76
C ASP A 138 15.11 6.86 -2.63
N GLY A 139 14.97 6.42 -3.87
CA GLY A 139 13.84 6.75 -4.75
C GLY A 139 13.98 8.07 -5.54
N LYS A 140 15.11 8.77 -5.48
CA LYS A 140 15.36 9.98 -6.27
C LYS A 140 15.54 9.62 -7.73
N VAL A 141 14.96 10.41 -8.63
CA VAL A 141 15.02 10.16 -10.08
C VAL A 141 16.43 10.45 -10.59
N LEU A 142 16.94 9.55 -11.44
CA LEU A 142 18.23 9.68 -12.13
C LEU A 142 18.03 9.92 -13.63
N ALA A 143 17.05 9.23 -14.23
CA ALA A 143 16.72 9.42 -15.64
C ALA A 143 15.21 9.28 -15.88
N GLU A 144 14.68 10.07 -16.79
CA GLU A 144 13.25 10.07 -17.14
C GLU A 144 12.96 10.62 -18.55
N THR A 145 11.70 10.55 -18.97
CA THR A 145 11.24 11.13 -20.23
C THR A 145 10.12 12.15 -20.03
N ARG A 146 10.01 13.10 -20.98
CA ARG A 146 8.81 13.89 -21.23
C ARG A 146 8.28 13.54 -22.62
N GLU A 147 7.07 13.00 -22.67
CA GLU A 147 6.46 12.40 -23.86
C GLU A 147 5.07 13.01 -24.14
N ASN A 148 4.14 12.24 -24.71
CA ASN A 148 2.79 12.72 -24.94
C ASN A 148 2.14 13.19 -23.64
N GLY A 149 1.59 14.40 -23.68
CA GLY A 149 0.99 15.02 -22.50
C GLY A 149 2.02 15.53 -21.48
N GLY A 150 3.28 15.74 -21.87
CA GLY A 150 4.31 16.46 -21.12
C GLY A 150 4.77 17.74 -21.82
N TYR A 151 5.58 18.55 -21.14
CA TYR A 151 6.32 19.65 -21.75
C TYR A 151 7.71 19.73 -21.11
N SER A 152 8.67 20.35 -21.81
CA SER A 152 10.02 20.59 -21.31
C SER A 152 10.43 22.04 -21.55
N VAL A 153 11.22 22.61 -20.64
CA VAL A 153 11.91 23.88 -20.86
C VAL A 153 13.06 23.68 -21.83
N VAL A 154 13.27 24.63 -22.73
CA VAL A 154 14.31 24.53 -23.78
C VAL A 154 15.30 25.69 -23.66
N ALA A 155 16.55 25.44 -24.00
CA ALA A 155 17.60 26.44 -24.01
C ALA A 155 17.43 27.44 -25.17
N PRO A 156 17.92 28.69 -25.02
CA PRO A 156 18.63 29.22 -23.85
C PRO A 156 17.68 29.73 -22.76
N LEU A 157 17.97 29.42 -21.49
CA LEU A 157 17.21 29.93 -20.35
C LEU A 157 18.09 30.13 -19.12
N ASP A 158 17.98 31.30 -18.48
CA ASP A 158 18.78 31.67 -17.31
C ASP A 158 18.28 30.98 -16.03
N GLY A 159 19.11 30.12 -15.44
CA GLY A 159 18.79 29.40 -14.21
C GLY A 159 18.64 30.34 -13.01
N ALA A 160 19.30 31.50 -12.99
CA ALA A 160 19.13 32.49 -11.92
C ALA A 160 17.70 33.05 -11.87
N LYS A 161 17.00 33.08 -13.01
CA LYS A 161 15.63 33.59 -13.11
C LYS A 161 14.57 32.51 -13.11
N PHE A 162 14.86 31.35 -13.71
CA PHE A 162 13.84 30.34 -14.03
C PHE A 162 14.03 29.01 -13.29
N HIS A 163 14.99 28.92 -12.37
CA HIS A 163 15.25 27.74 -11.57
C HIS A 163 15.43 28.07 -10.08
N HIS A 164 14.90 27.22 -9.20
CA HIS A 164 14.97 27.39 -7.74
C HIS A 164 16.40 27.41 -7.18
N SER A 165 17.37 26.83 -7.89
CA SER A 165 18.78 26.90 -7.46
C SER A 165 19.37 28.30 -7.54
N GLY A 166 18.74 29.21 -8.31
CA GLY A 166 19.24 30.56 -8.57
C GLY A 166 20.61 30.61 -9.26
N LYS A 167 21.05 29.50 -9.87
CA LYS A 167 22.39 29.33 -10.46
C LYS A 167 22.32 28.49 -11.73
N GLY A 168 23.31 28.62 -12.62
CA GLY A 168 23.42 27.85 -13.86
C GLY A 168 22.49 28.35 -14.96
N ALA A 169 22.40 27.62 -16.07
CA ALA A 169 21.53 27.94 -17.20
C ALA A 169 21.19 26.68 -18.00
N TRP A 170 20.05 26.70 -18.69
CA TRP A 170 19.82 25.78 -19.80
C TRP A 170 20.58 26.29 -21.02
N THR A 171 21.54 25.50 -21.51
CA THR A 171 22.41 25.88 -22.62
C THR A 171 22.39 24.79 -23.68
N VAL A 172 22.19 25.18 -24.95
CA VAL A 172 22.32 24.26 -26.08
C VAL A 172 23.77 23.81 -26.17
N LEU A 173 24.01 22.51 -26.08
CA LEU A 173 25.34 21.94 -26.29
C LEU A 173 25.58 21.69 -27.77
N GLN A 174 24.57 21.14 -28.46
CA GLN A 174 24.62 20.95 -29.91
C GLN A 174 23.21 20.83 -30.50
N GLY A 175 23.04 21.40 -31.69
CA GLY A 175 21.90 21.14 -32.56
C GLY A 175 20.60 21.87 -32.20
N GLY A 176 19.51 21.34 -32.74
CA GLY A 176 18.19 21.99 -32.74
C GLY A 176 17.13 21.12 -33.43
N PRO A 177 15.90 21.64 -33.62
CA PRO A 177 14.80 20.88 -34.23
C PRO A 177 15.13 20.33 -35.63
N GLU A 178 16.06 20.94 -36.36
CA GLU A 178 16.54 20.54 -37.68
C GLU A 178 17.50 19.35 -37.68
N THR A 179 18.13 19.06 -36.54
CA THR A 179 19.19 18.05 -36.39
C THR A 179 18.82 16.95 -35.40
N ALA A 180 17.72 17.11 -34.65
CA ALA A 180 17.18 16.10 -33.76
C ALA A 180 16.91 14.78 -34.49
N GLY A 181 17.38 13.68 -33.91
CA GLY A 181 17.22 12.35 -34.50
C GLY A 181 15.77 11.86 -34.47
N THR A 182 15.36 11.15 -35.52
CA THR A 182 14.08 10.42 -35.56
C THR A 182 14.30 8.96 -35.21
N PHE A 183 13.40 8.42 -34.38
CA PHE A 183 13.42 7.03 -33.91
C PHE A 183 12.06 6.38 -34.14
N THR A 184 12.06 5.08 -34.40
CA THR A 184 10.87 4.23 -34.22
C THR A 184 10.66 3.91 -32.73
N VAL A 185 9.48 3.41 -32.36
CA VAL A 185 9.20 3.00 -30.97
C VAL A 185 10.16 1.90 -30.49
N ASP A 186 10.48 0.93 -31.35
CA ASP A 186 11.41 -0.16 -31.03
C ASP A 186 12.85 0.36 -30.81
N GLU A 187 13.30 1.25 -31.69
CA GLU A 187 14.61 1.90 -31.57
C GLU A 187 14.71 2.77 -30.31
N LEU A 188 13.62 3.46 -29.95
CA LEU A 188 13.54 4.23 -28.71
C LEU A 188 13.69 3.30 -27.50
N ASP A 189 12.94 2.19 -27.46
CA ASP A 189 12.98 1.29 -26.31
C ASP A 189 14.37 0.65 -26.12
N ASP A 190 15.11 0.40 -27.21
CA ASP A 190 16.50 -0.05 -27.17
C ASP A 190 17.42 0.99 -26.52
N VAL A 191 17.24 2.26 -26.86
CA VAL A 191 18.00 3.36 -26.25
C VAL A 191 17.62 3.57 -24.79
N LEU A 192 16.32 3.56 -24.47
CA LEU A 192 15.83 3.74 -23.10
C LEU A 192 16.31 2.60 -22.17
N ALA A 193 16.51 1.39 -22.70
CA ALA A 193 17.08 0.28 -21.94
C ALA A 193 18.50 0.58 -21.42
N VAL A 194 19.29 1.40 -22.13
CA VAL A 194 20.61 1.84 -21.66
C VAL A 194 20.46 2.71 -20.42
N PHE A 195 19.52 3.67 -20.40
CA PHE A 195 19.27 4.53 -19.23
C PHE A 195 18.70 3.76 -18.03
N ARG A 196 17.85 2.75 -18.26
CA ARG A 196 17.29 1.89 -17.19
C ARG A 196 18.36 1.15 -16.39
N THR A 197 19.55 0.95 -16.96
CA THR A 197 20.65 0.29 -16.24
C THR A 197 21.12 1.06 -15.00
N LEU A 198 20.79 2.36 -14.89
CA LEU A 198 21.06 3.17 -13.70
C LEU A 198 20.09 2.91 -12.52
N ASP A 199 19.01 2.13 -12.69
CA ASP A 199 17.97 2.02 -11.68
C ASP A 199 18.36 1.19 -10.45
N GLN A 200 18.44 1.81 -9.29
CA GLN A 200 18.87 1.22 -8.01
C GLN A 200 17.70 0.95 -7.06
N THR A 201 16.45 1.09 -7.54
CA THR A 201 15.26 0.88 -6.71
C THR A 201 15.30 -0.52 -6.06
N PRO A 202 15.29 -0.65 -4.71
CA PRO A 202 15.29 -1.94 -4.05
C PRO A 202 14.00 -2.67 -4.39
N GLN A 203 14.13 -3.84 -5.01
CA GLN A 203 12.96 -4.60 -5.43
C GLN A 203 12.37 -5.35 -4.24
N ARG A 204 11.07 -5.15 -4.04
CA ARG A 204 10.30 -5.92 -3.07
C ARG A 204 10.18 -7.34 -3.63
N GLU A 205 10.90 -8.28 -3.03
CA GLU A 205 10.69 -9.70 -3.33
C GLU A 205 9.21 -10.03 -3.09
N PRO A 206 8.55 -10.81 -3.98
CA PRO A 206 7.32 -11.48 -3.59
C PRO A 206 7.59 -12.28 -2.31
N ALA A 207 6.63 -12.26 -1.37
CA ALA A 207 6.80 -12.83 -0.04
C ALA A 207 7.40 -14.24 -0.12
N ARG A 208 8.65 -14.40 0.34
CA ARG A 208 9.23 -15.73 0.55
C ARG A 208 8.35 -16.47 1.57
N PRO A 209 8.07 -17.78 1.38
CA PRO A 209 7.78 -18.62 2.53
C PRO A 209 8.94 -18.48 3.53
N ARG A 210 8.60 -18.40 4.82
CA ARG A 210 9.44 -18.11 5.99
C ARG A 210 10.97 -18.17 5.78
N PRO A 211 11.74 -17.16 6.23
CA PRO A 211 13.18 -17.27 6.26
C PRO A 211 13.60 -18.44 7.16
N VAL A 212 14.35 -19.39 6.62
CA VAL A 212 15.35 -20.09 7.42
C VAL A 212 16.38 -19.02 7.79
N SER A 213 16.58 -18.83 9.09
CA SER A 213 17.40 -17.76 9.67
C SER A 213 18.73 -17.58 8.95
N ALA A 214 19.09 -16.32 8.69
CA ALA A 214 20.43 -15.97 8.24
C ALA A 214 21.48 -16.43 9.26
N LEU A 215 22.49 -17.15 8.74
CA LEU A 215 23.82 -17.34 9.30
C LEU A 215 23.87 -17.81 10.76
N SER A 216 23.32 -19.00 11.01
CA SER A 216 23.90 -19.88 12.03
C SER A 216 25.12 -20.57 11.40
N GLU A 217 26.21 -20.70 12.18
CA GLU A 217 27.41 -21.43 11.81
C GLU A 217 27.05 -22.73 11.09
N VAL A 218 27.68 -22.96 9.93
CA VAL A 218 27.43 -24.13 9.08
C VAL A 218 27.55 -25.39 9.92
N ASP A 219 26.41 -26.00 10.24
CA ASP A 219 26.38 -27.35 10.79
C ASP A 219 27.01 -28.28 9.75
N PRO A 220 28.15 -28.93 10.05
CA PRO A 220 28.82 -29.85 9.12
C PRO A 220 27.92 -31.02 8.68
N HIS A 221 26.84 -31.28 9.43
CA HIS A 221 25.87 -32.35 9.20
C HIS A 221 24.58 -31.89 8.50
N ALA A 222 24.41 -30.58 8.25
CA ALA A 222 23.28 -30.08 7.46
C ALA A 222 23.44 -30.47 5.98
N GLY A 223 22.43 -31.17 5.45
CA GLY A 223 22.32 -31.49 4.04
C GLY A 223 22.29 -30.23 3.16
N ILE A 224 22.63 -30.35 1.88
CA ILE A 224 22.50 -29.26 0.89
C ILE A 224 21.39 -29.66 -0.08
N SER A 225 20.45 -28.76 -0.35
CA SER A 225 19.38 -29.05 -1.31
C SER A 225 19.93 -29.16 -2.74
N PRO A 226 19.30 -29.94 -3.64
CA PRO A 226 19.71 -29.99 -5.05
C PRO A 226 19.72 -28.63 -5.74
N GLY A 227 18.79 -27.73 -5.37
CA GLY A 227 18.73 -26.37 -5.90
C GLY A 227 19.92 -25.53 -5.46
N ASP A 228 20.23 -25.50 -4.16
CA ASP A 228 21.36 -24.71 -3.64
C ASP A 228 22.70 -25.22 -4.17
N ALA A 229 22.87 -26.55 -4.25
CA ALA A 229 24.04 -27.17 -4.86
C ALA A 229 24.20 -26.78 -6.33
N PHE A 230 23.09 -26.68 -7.08
CA PHE A 230 23.10 -26.25 -8.47
C PHE A 230 23.47 -24.78 -8.62
N GLU A 231 22.93 -23.89 -7.78
CA GLU A 231 23.26 -22.45 -7.84
C GLU A 231 24.74 -22.17 -7.54
N ALA A 232 25.32 -22.93 -6.60
CA ALA A 232 26.73 -22.83 -6.26
C ALA A 232 27.66 -23.36 -7.36
N ALA A 233 27.19 -24.31 -8.18
CA ALA A 233 27.99 -25.01 -9.17
C ALA A 233 27.97 -24.40 -10.58
N HIS A 234 27.01 -23.54 -10.92
CA HIS A 234 26.81 -23.03 -12.29
C HIS A 234 26.92 -21.51 -12.37
N THR A 235 27.40 -21.01 -13.51
CA THR A 235 27.35 -19.58 -13.85
C THR A 235 26.07 -19.21 -14.59
N TRP A 236 25.84 -17.91 -14.84
CA TRP A 236 24.72 -17.48 -15.66
C TRP A 236 24.90 -17.83 -17.14
N GLU A 237 26.14 -17.91 -17.63
CA GLU A 237 26.46 -18.42 -18.97
C GLU A 237 25.99 -19.87 -19.13
N ASP A 238 26.28 -20.74 -18.15
CA ASP A 238 25.86 -22.14 -18.17
C ASP A 238 24.34 -22.29 -18.24
N ILE A 239 23.60 -21.35 -17.66
CA ILE A 239 22.14 -21.39 -17.56
C ILE A 239 21.47 -20.71 -18.75
N LEU A 240 21.96 -19.56 -19.22
CA LEU A 240 21.25 -18.71 -20.18
C LEU A 240 21.67 -18.95 -21.63
N THR A 241 22.95 -19.18 -21.88
CA THR A 241 23.49 -19.35 -23.23
C THR A 241 22.90 -20.57 -23.97
N PRO A 242 22.63 -21.72 -23.33
CA PRO A 242 21.93 -22.84 -23.99
C PRO A 242 20.55 -22.48 -24.55
N HIS A 243 19.87 -21.49 -23.95
CA HIS A 243 18.56 -21.02 -24.39
C HIS A 243 18.63 -19.80 -25.32
N GLY A 244 19.81 -19.46 -25.84
CA GLY A 244 20.00 -18.43 -26.86
C GLY A 244 20.21 -17.01 -26.33
N TRP A 245 20.43 -16.84 -25.03
CA TRP A 245 20.85 -15.55 -24.47
C TRP A 245 22.32 -15.30 -24.75
N THR A 246 22.66 -14.04 -25.03
CA THR A 246 24.04 -13.66 -25.33
C THR A 246 24.52 -12.62 -24.32
N PRO A 247 25.67 -12.81 -23.64
CA PRO A 247 26.27 -11.75 -22.85
C PRO A 247 26.76 -10.64 -23.80
N VAL A 248 26.45 -9.41 -23.44
CA VAL A 248 26.69 -8.21 -24.29
C VAL A 248 27.86 -7.40 -23.73
N ALA A 249 27.87 -7.17 -22.42
CA ALA A 249 28.90 -6.41 -21.73
C ALA A 249 28.98 -6.86 -20.26
N GLN A 250 30.15 -6.68 -19.65
CA GLN A 250 30.36 -6.93 -18.22
C GLN A 250 30.99 -5.70 -17.57
N ARG A 251 30.47 -5.30 -16.40
CA ARG A 251 30.93 -4.14 -15.62
C ARG A 251 30.98 -4.48 -14.14
N GLY A 252 32.20 -4.59 -13.60
CA GLY A 252 32.37 -5.09 -12.24
C GLY A 252 31.79 -6.49 -12.11
N SER A 253 30.86 -6.69 -11.17
CA SER A 253 30.11 -7.94 -11.02
C SER A 253 28.90 -8.04 -11.95
N GLU A 254 28.42 -6.95 -12.55
CA GLU A 254 27.20 -6.95 -13.35
C GLU A 254 27.48 -7.39 -14.80
N THR A 255 26.68 -8.34 -15.31
CA THR A 255 26.72 -8.76 -16.72
C THR A 255 25.40 -8.44 -17.39
N TYR A 256 25.45 -7.81 -18.56
CA TYR A 256 24.29 -7.42 -19.35
C TYR A 256 24.04 -8.42 -20.45
N TRP A 257 22.77 -8.81 -20.63
CA TRP A 257 22.37 -9.90 -21.50
C TRP A 257 21.38 -9.45 -22.57
N ARG A 258 21.53 -10.02 -23.77
CA ARG A 258 20.58 -9.88 -24.88
C ARG A 258 19.73 -11.15 -24.99
N ARG A 259 18.42 -10.96 -25.09
CA ARG A 259 17.46 -12.07 -25.22
C ARG A 259 17.54 -12.77 -26.58
N PRO A 260 17.10 -14.04 -26.67
CA PRO A 260 16.98 -14.75 -27.93
C PRO A 260 16.10 -14.00 -28.94
N GLY A 261 16.53 -13.98 -30.21
CA GLY A 261 15.80 -13.33 -31.30
C GLY A 261 15.96 -11.80 -31.38
N LYS A 262 16.58 -11.15 -30.39
CA LYS A 262 16.88 -9.71 -30.44
C LYS A 262 18.24 -9.49 -31.12
N LYS A 263 18.30 -8.59 -32.11
CA LYS A 263 19.52 -8.35 -32.90
C LYS A 263 20.54 -7.47 -32.17
N HIS A 264 20.09 -6.40 -31.49
CA HIS A 264 20.94 -5.40 -30.83
C HIS A 264 20.37 -5.05 -29.44
N GLY A 265 21.15 -4.36 -28.60
CA GLY A 265 20.69 -3.86 -27.30
C GLY A 265 20.68 -4.90 -26.16
N ILE A 266 20.26 -4.44 -24.98
CA ILE A 266 20.22 -5.21 -23.72
C ILE A 266 18.77 -5.58 -23.40
N SER A 267 18.58 -6.64 -22.62
CA SER A 267 17.28 -7.17 -22.21
C SER A 267 17.22 -7.59 -20.74
N ALA A 268 18.37 -7.88 -20.12
CA ALA A 268 18.48 -8.28 -18.72
C ALA A 268 19.87 -7.98 -18.15
N SER A 269 20.01 -8.05 -16.82
CA SER A 269 21.30 -8.08 -16.15
C SER A 269 21.39 -9.17 -15.08
N THR A 270 22.62 -9.56 -14.72
CA THR A 270 22.95 -10.47 -13.62
C THR A 270 24.07 -9.89 -12.78
N GLY A 271 24.28 -10.33 -11.54
CA GLY A 271 25.42 -9.89 -10.70
C GLY A 271 25.33 -8.46 -10.15
N ARG A 272 24.12 -7.87 -10.16
CA ARG A 272 23.83 -6.52 -9.64
C ARG A 272 23.74 -6.46 -8.12
N ALA A 273 23.22 -7.50 -7.48
CA ALA A 273 22.97 -7.54 -6.04
C ALA A 273 24.13 -8.22 -5.28
N ALA A 274 24.54 -7.63 -4.15
CA ALA A 274 25.67 -8.12 -3.35
C ALA A 274 25.32 -9.31 -2.45
N ASP A 275 24.03 -9.52 -2.13
CA ASP A 275 23.54 -10.58 -1.24
C ASP A 275 23.38 -11.93 -1.96
N ARG A 276 22.93 -11.90 -3.21
CA ARG A 276 22.71 -13.10 -4.02
C ARG A 276 22.69 -12.73 -5.50
N ASP A 277 23.45 -13.47 -6.30
CA ASP A 277 23.50 -13.29 -7.75
C ASP A 277 22.18 -13.74 -8.41
N ARG A 278 21.50 -12.81 -9.09
CA ARG A 278 20.15 -12.98 -9.66
C ARG A 278 20.08 -12.44 -11.08
N LEU A 279 19.24 -13.06 -11.91
CA LEU A 279 18.85 -12.55 -13.21
C LEU A 279 17.68 -11.58 -13.04
N TYR A 280 17.81 -10.40 -13.65
CA TYR A 280 16.77 -9.40 -13.72
C TYR A 280 16.49 -9.05 -15.19
N ALA A 281 15.36 -9.50 -15.71
CA ALA A 281 14.93 -9.22 -17.09
C ALA A 281 13.86 -8.13 -17.09
N TRP A 282 14.05 -7.07 -17.88
CA TRP A 282 13.05 -6.00 -18.06
C TRP A 282 12.33 -6.08 -19.41
N THR A 283 12.48 -7.22 -20.11
CA THR A 283 11.81 -7.50 -21.38
C THR A 283 10.62 -8.42 -21.15
N THR A 284 9.48 -8.12 -21.78
CA THR A 284 8.28 -8.98 -21.75
C THR A 284 8.29 -10.07 -22.83
N SER A 285 9.26 -10.03 -23.75
CA SER A 285 9.36 -10.97 -24.89
C SER A 285 10.19 -12.21 -24.54
N THR A 286 10.12 -12.65 -23.29
CA THR A 286 10.81 -13.83 -22.75
C THR A 286 9.87 -14.57 -21.82
N MET A 287 10.20 -15.82 -21.49
CA MET A 287 9.42 -16.56 -20.49
C MET A 287 9.59 -16.04 -19.06
N PHE A 288 10.67 -15.30 -18.79
CA PHE A 288 10.84 -14.58 -17.54
C PHE A 288 9.80 -13.48 -17.43
N GLU A 289 9.14 -13.42 -16.28
CA GLU A 289 8.33 -12.26 -15.93
C GLU A 289 9.21 -11.01 -15.89
N ALA A 290 8.80 -9.98 -16.62
CA ALA A 290 9.54 -8.73 -16.67
C ALA A 290 9.52 -8.07 -15.29
N GLU A 291 10.67 -7.51 -14.91
CA GLU A 291 10.88 -6.80 -13.64
C GLU A 291 10.78 -7.69 -12.38
N VAL A 292 11.01 -9.00 -12.54
CA VAL A 292 11.09 -9.96 -11.42
C VAL A 292 12.49 -10.57 -11.34
N PRO A 293 13.14 -10.60 -10.16
CA PRO A 293 14.45 -11.22 -10.00
C PRO A 293 14.33 -12.74 -9.88
N TYR A 294 15.13 -13.47 -10.65
CA TYR A 294 15.21 -14.94 -10.62
C TYR A 294 16.54 -15.40 -10.03
N THR A 295 16.51 -16.38 -9.12
CA THR A 295 17.72 -17.10 -8.72
C THR A 295 18.15 -18.06 -9.82
N LYS A 296 19.38 -18.58 -9.77
CA LYS A 296 19.88 -19.55 -10.76
C LYS A 296 19.01 -20.80 -10.83
N PHE A 297 18.56 -21.32 -9.68
CA PHE A 297 17.65 -22.47 -9.65
C PHE A 297 16.25 -22.12 -10.16
N GLY A 298 15.73 -20.94 -9.80
CA GLY A 298 14.43 -20.47 -10.31
C GLY A 298 14.43 -20.29 -11.83
N ALA A 299 15.51 -19.72 -12.38
CA ALA A 299 15.68 -19.60 -13.83
C ALA A 299 15.79 -20.97 -14.52
N TYR A 300 16.55 -21.89 -13.93
CA TYR A 300 16.64 -23.27 -14.42
C TYR A 300 15.28 -23.98 -14.41
N ALA A 301 14.52 -23.87 -13.32
CA ALA A 301 13.18 -24.45 -13.22
C ALA A 301 12.23 -23.89 -14.28
N LEU A 302 12.33 -22.58 -14.56
CA LEU A 302 11.52 -21.94 -15.59
C LEU A 302 11.91 -22.41 -17.00
N LEU A 303 13.20 -22.35 -17.34
CA LEU A 303 13.73 -22.66 -18.67
C LEU A 303 13.58 -24.14 -19.06
N GLU A 304 13.79 -25.05 -18.11
CA GLU A 304 13.87 -26.50 -18.38
C GLU A 304 12.62 -27.28 -17.93
N HIS A 305 11.84 -26.73 -16.98
CA HIS A 305 10.71 -27.43 -16.36
C HIS A 305 9.42 -26.59 -16.32
N GLY A 306 9.35 -25.49 -17.07
CA GLY A 306 8.14 -24.65 -17.17
C GLY A 306 7.73 -23.99 -15.84
N GLY A 307 8.66 -23.83 -14.91
CA GLY A 307 8.44 -23.22 -13.59
C GLY A 307 8.14 -24.23 -12.48
N ASP A 308 8.10 -25.53 -12.76
CA ASP A 308 7.93 -26.57 -11.75
C ASP A 308 9.24 -26.80 -10.99
N HIS A 309 9.35 -26.15 -9.83
CA HIS A 309 10.52 -26.23 -8.96
C HIS A 309 10.70 -27.64 -8.36
N SER A 310 9.61 -28.40 -8.19
CA SER A 310 9.69 -29.76 -7.66
C SER A 310 10.24 -30.73 -8.70
N ALA A 311 9.77 -30.63 -9.94
CA ALA A 311 10.30 -31.38 -11.07
C ALA A 311 11.78 -31.05 -11.32
N ALA A 312 12.14 -29.77 -11.27
CA ALA A 312 13.52 -29.30 -11.42
C ALA A 312 14.44 -29.85 -10.31
N ALA A 313 14.02 -29.77 -9.04
CA ALA A 313 14.80 -30.30 -7.93
C ALA A 313 14.99 -31.83 -8.04
N LYS A 314 13.96 -32.57 -8.45
CA LYS A 314 14.04 -34.02 -8.67
C LYS A 314 15.00 -34.36 -9.81
N HIS A 315 14.95 -33.59 -10.90
CA HIS A 315 15.86 -33.76 -12.03
C HIS A 315 17.32 -33.49 -11.64
N LEU A 316 17.57 -32.41 -10.87
CA LEU A 316 18.90 -32.09 -10.36
C LEU A 316 19.42 -33.14 -9.37
N HIS A 317 18.56 -33.67 -8.50
CA HIS A 317 18.93 -34.77 -7.61
C HIS A 317 19.35 -36.02 -8.41
N GLY A 318 18.62 -36.36 -9.47
CA GLY A 318 18.99 -37.44 -10.38
C GLY A 318 20.33 -37.22 -11.11
N LYS A 319 20.79 -35.98 -11.22
CA LYS A 319 22.11 -35.60 -11.74
C LYS A 319 23.20 -35.52 -10.66
N GLY A 320 22.88 -35.86 -9.41
CA GLY A 320 23.84 -35.88 -8.30
C GLY A 320 23.96 -34.57 -7.52
N TYR A 321 23.06 -33.59 -7.72
CA TYR A 321 23.05 -32.37 -6.92
C TYR A 321 22.35 -32.58 -5.57
N GLY A 322 22.96 -32.07 -4.49
CA GLY A 322 22.45 -32.12 -3.12
C GLY A 322 22.91 -33.33 -2.30
N ARG A 323 22.82 -33.23 -0.96
CA ARG A 323 23.17 -34.28 0.01
C ARG A 323 22.15 -34.29 1.16
N GLN A 324 21.72 -35.46 1.62
CA GLN A 324 20.82 -35.57 2.79
C GLN A 324 21.60 -35.41 4.10
N ALA A 325 20.96 -34.82 5.11
CA ALA A 325 21.49 -34.77 6.48
C ALA A 325 21.43 -36.18 7.12
N GLU A 326 22.47 -36.57 7.86
CA GLU A 326 22.47 -37.81 8.62
C GLU A 326 21.55 -37.67 9.85
N HIS A 327 20.43 -38.38 9.89
CA HIS A 327 19.54 -38.44 11.06
C HIS A 327 19.83 -39.67 11.93
N VAL A 328 20.28 -39.45 13.17
CA VAL A 328 20.15 -40.42 14.26
C VAL A 328 18.66 -40.49 14.65
N ARG A 329 18.06 -41.68 14.61
CA ARG A 329 16.63 -41.88 14.89
C ARG A 329 16.38 -42.21 16.37
N ASP A 330 15.58 -41.39 17.05
CA ASP A 330 14.85 -41.76 18.26
C ASP A 330 13.48 -42.34 17.85
N THR A 331 13.10 -43.49 18.40
CA THR A 331 11.94 -44.32 17.96
C THR A 331 10.83 -44.44 19.00
N THR A 332 10.87 -43.63 20.06
CA THR A 332 9.96 -43.72 21.21
C THR A 332 8.48 -43.39 20.93
N GLY A 333 8.16 -42.69 19.82
CA GLY A 333 6.79 -42.25 19.52
C GLY A 333 5.90 -43.25 18.76
N LEU A 334 6.47 -44.23 18.06
CA LEU A 334 5.73 -45.11 17.16
C LEU A 334 4.99 -46.24 17.90
N ASP A 335 5.57 -46.73 19.01
CA ASP A 335 5.01 -47.82 19.81
C ASP A 335 3.77 -47.38 20.62
N ALA A 336 3.65 -46.08 20.93
CA ALA A 336 2.51 -45.51 21.66
C ALA A 336 1.24 -45.39 20.80
N TRP A 337 1.39 -45.30 19.47
CA TRP A 337 0.25 -45.17 18.54
C TRP A 337 -0.40 -46.52 18.21
N ILE A 338 0.40 -47.58 18.10
CA ILE A 338 -0.08 -48.94 17.75
C ILE A 338 -0.95 -49.53 18.88
N THR A 339 -0.68 -49.17 20.13
CA THR A 339 -1.41 -49.69 21.31
C THR A 339 -2.81 -49.07 21.48
N ARG A 340 -3.10 -47.95 20.81
CA ARG A 340 -4.34 -47.17 21.02
C ARG A 340 -5.50 -47.53 20.07
N LYS A 341 -5.26 -48.30 19.01
CA LYS A 341 -6.29 -48.61 17.98
C LYS A 341 -7.01 -49.94 18.13
N THR A 342 -6.66 -50.76 19.13
CA THR A 342 -7.20 -52.12 19.30
C THR A 342 -8.38 -52.26 20.26
N THR A 343 -8.89 -51.16 20.83
CA THR A 343 -10.02 -51.21 21.76
C THR A 343 -11.03 -50.13 21.39
N GLU A 344 -11.93 -50.45 20.44
CA GLU A 344 -13.29 -49.90 20.29
C GLU A 344 -13.81 -50.23 18.88
N THR A 345 -14.34 -51.45 18.75
CA THR A 345 -15.25 -51.85 17.66
C THR A 345 -16.25 -52.81 18.30
N GLN A 346 -17.52 -52.68 17.90
CA GLN A 346 -18.75 -53.35 18.40
C GLN A 346 -19.49 -52.46 19.43
N THR A 347 -20.74 -52.01 19.21
CA THR A 347 -21.93 -52.84 18.97
C THR A 347 -23.12 -52.04 18.38
N GLU A 348 -23.81 -52.65 17.41
CA GLU A 348 -25.23 -52.66 16.94
C GLU A 348 -26.18 -51.46 17.20
N THR A 349 -26.90 -50.89 16.20
CA THR A 349 -28.12 -51.32 15.44
C THR A 349 -29.44 -51.29 16.22
N GLN A 350 -30.39 -50.41 15.85
CA GLN A 350 -31.79 -50.75 15.47
C GLN A 350 -32.68 -49.53 15.11
N THR A 351 -33.71 -49.87 14.34
CA THR A 351 -34.72 -49.13 13.56
C THR A 351 -35.88 -48.54 14.36
N ASP A 352 -36.60 -47.56 13.79
CA ASP A 352 -38.07 -47.63 13.63
C ASP A 352 -38.68 -46.52 12.73
N THR A 353 -39.78 -46.90 12.09
CA THR A 353 -40.59 -46.26 11.03
C THR A 353 -41.82 -45.49 11.56
N HIS A 354 -42.32 -44.47 10.85
CA HIS A 354 -43.75 -44.07 10.67
C HIS A 354 -43.85 -42.92 9.63
N THR A 355 -44.39 -43.09 8.41
CA THR A 355 -45.79 -43.03 7.89
C THR A 355 -46.43 -41.63 7.74
N GLU A 356 -46.68 -41.29 6.46
CA GLU A 356 -47.55 -40.32 5.73
C GLU A 356 -48.54 -39.38 6.45
N THR A 357 -48.70 -38.15 5.92
CA THR A 357 -49.96 -37.66 5.31
C THR A 357 -49.81 -36.34 4.53
N GLU A 358 -50.46 -36.25 3.37
CA GLU A 358 -50.72 -35.07 2.54
C GLU A 358 -51.80 -34.16 3.14
N THR A 359 -51.80 -32.86 2.78
CA THR A 359 -52.97 -32.16 2.16
C THR A 359 -52.66 -30.71 1.77
N ASP A 360 -52.84 -30.44 0.48
CA ASP A 360 -53.54 -29.34 -0.20
C ASP A 360 -53.26 -27.82 -0.03
N SER A 361 -53.33 -27.21 -1.22
CA SER A 361 -53.27 -25.80 -1.65
C SER A 361 -54.36 -24.86 -1.09
N VAL A 362 -54.19 -23.54 -1.26
CA VAL A 362 -55.10 -22.62 -2.00
C VAL A 362 -54.61 -21.14 -1.92
N ALA A 363 -54.90 -20.41 -2.99
CA ALA A 363 -54.45 -19.07 -3.39
C ALA A 363 -55.07 -17.85 -2.67
N ALA A 364 -54.48 -16.68 -2.95
CA ALA A 364 -54.88 -15.31 -2.58
C ALA A 364 -56.23 -14.85 -3.18
N PRO A 365 -56.81 -13.71 -2.74
CA PRO A 365 -56.64 -12.45 -3.50
C PRO A 365 -56.72 -11.09 -2.70
N ASP A 366 -56.16 -10.04 -3.33
CA ASP A 366 -56.54 -8.59 -3.47
C ASP A 366 -57.47 -7.86 -2.44
N ALA A 367 -57.43 -6.54 -2.17
CA ALA A 367 -56.61 -5.38 -2.59
C ALA A 367 -57.00 -4.09 -1.80
N ALA A 368 -56.02 -3.16 -1.66
CA ALA A 368 -56.07 -1.68 -1.70
C ALA A 368 -56.76 -0.83 -0.57
N PRO A 369 -56.45 0.50 -0.42
CA PRO A 369 -55.54 1.39 -1.17
C PRO A 369 -54.56 2.28 -0.33
N GLN A 370 -53.53 2.80 -1.01
CA GLN A 370 -52.53 3.81 -0.59
C GLN A 370 -53.08 5.25 -0.53
N PRO A 371 -52.27 6.22 -0.02
CA PRO A 371 -52.15 7.53 -0.64
C PRO A 371 -50.75 7.80 -1.24
N ALA A 372 -50.81 8.50 -2.38
CA ALA A 372 -49.79 8.85 -3.37
C ALA A 372 -48.46 9.45 -2.90
N ALA A 373 -47.37 9.08 -3.59
CA ALA A 373 -46.23 9.95 -3.86
C ALA A 373 -45.47 9.54 -5.14
N THR A 374 -45.43 10.47 -6.10
CA THR A 374 -44.43 10.70 -7.17
C THR A 374 -43.62 9.52 -7.72
N THR A 375 -43.88 9.14 -8.97
CA THR A 375 -43.13 8.16 -9.78
C THR A 375 -41.65 8.53 -9.98
N PRO A 376 -40.69 7.67 -9.57
CA PRO A 376 -39.40 7.57 -10.22
C PRO A 376 -39.52 6.75 -11.51
N THR A 377 -38.89 7.21 -12.59
CA THR A 377 -38.76 6.46 -13.84
C THR A 377 -37.95 5.19 -13.58
N THR A 378 -38.63 4.04 -13.57
CA THR A 378 -38.01 2.72 -13.43
C THR A 378 -37.10 2.47 -14.65
N PRO A 379 -35.82 2.11 -14.46
CA PRO A 379 -34.97 1.68 -15.57
C PRO A 379 -35.59 0.44 -16.25
N PRO A 380 -35.35 0.20 -17.55
CA PRO A 380 -35.90 -0.96 -18.23
C PRO A 380 -35.44 -2.24 -17.54
N THR A 381 -36.37 -2.97 -16.93
CA THR A 381 -36.12 -4.30 -16.39
C THR A 381 -35.84 -5.23 -17.56
N LEU A 382 -34.61 -5.73 -17.65
CA LEU A 382 -34.28 -6.83 -18.55
C LEU A 382 -35.07 -8.06 -18.09
N THR A 383 -36.04 -8.50 -18.90
CA THR A 383 -36.79 -9.73 -18.64
C THR A 383 -35.87 -10.92 -18.93
N ILE A 384 -35.31 -11.51 -17.87
CA ILE A 384 -34.50 -12.74 -17.96
C ILE A 384 -35.48 -13.91 -18.03
N VAL A 385 -35.50 -14.63 -19.16
CA VAL A 385 -36.21 -15.91 -19.29
C VAL A 385 -35.19 -16.99 -18.94
N GLU A 386 -35.33 -17.61 -17.75
CA GLU A 386 -34.51 -18.76 -17.40
C GLU A 386 -34.96 -19.97 -18.24
N PRO A 387 -34.05 -20.66 -18.95
CA PRO A 387 -34.42 -21.78 -19.79
C PRO A 387 -34.82 -23.01 -18.95
N ASP A 388 -35.95 -23.63 -19.27
CA ASP A 388 -36.45 -24.86 -18.60
C ASP A 388 -35.51 -26.08 -18.77
N VAL A 389 -34.53 -26.00 -19.69
CA VAL A 389 -33.55 -27.05 -19.97
C VAL A 389 -32.17 -26.45 -20.19
N TYR A 390 -31.19 -26.91 -19.42
CA TYR A 390 -29.79 -26.50 -19.61
C TYR A 390 -29.22 -26.98 -20.95
N THR A 391 -28.74 -26.05 -21.76
CA THR A 391 -28.15 -26.35 -23.08
C THR A 391 -26.80 -27.09 -22.96
N ARG A 392 -26.41 -27.81 -24.03
CA ARG A 392 -25.10 -28.48 -24.15
C ARG A 392 -23.98 -27.49 -24.53
N THR A 393 -23.81 -26.44 -23.74
CA THR A 393 -22.85 -25.34 -23.96
C THR A 393 -22.15 -24.94 -22.66
N ASP A 394 -21.10 -24.11 -22.75
CA ASP A 394 -20.43 -23.56 -21.56
C ASP A 394 -21.38 -22.68 -20.73
N ASP A 395 -22.32 -21.97 -21.37
CA ASP A 395 -23.36 -21.17 -20.71
C ASP A 395 -24.38 -22.06 -19.99
N GLY A 396 -24.84 -23.12 -20.65
CA GLY A 396 -25.70 -24.12 -20.02
C GLY A 396 -25.03 -24.80 -18.82
N ASN A 397 -23.73 -25.07 -18.90
CA ASN A 397 -22.95 -25.57 -17.76
C ASN A 397 -22.77 -24.52 -16.65
N ALA A 398 -22.62 -23.24 -17.00
CA ALA A 398 -22.55 -22.15 -16.03
C ALA A 398 -23.87 -22.00 -15.25
N LEU A 399 -25.02 -22.08 -15.93
CA LEU A 399 -26.33 -22.10 -15.28
C LEU A 399 -26.49 -23.32 -14.36
N ARG A 400 -26.08 -24.52 -14.80
CA ARG A 400 -26.05 -25.72 -13.94
C ARG A 400 -25.20 -25.48 -12.69
N PHE A 401 -24.01 -24.91 -12.85
CA PHE A 401 -23.12 -24.60 -11.73
C PHE A 401 -23.80 -23.63 -10.76
N THR A 402 -24.37 -22.54 -11.25
CA THR A 402 -25.06 -21.56 -10.43
C THR A 402 -26.22 -22.17 -9.65
N ASP A 403 -27.11 -22.93 -10.30
CA ASP A 403 -28.26 -23.52 -9.62
C ASP A 403 -27.86 -24.55 -8.57
N THR A 404 -26.80 -25.30 -8.83
CA THR A 404 -26.29 -26.31 -7.90
C THR A 404 -25.60 -25.65 -6.70
N TYR A 405 -24.77 -24.62 -6.95
CA TYR A 405 -23.77 -24.15 -6.00
C TYR A 405 -23.97 -22.71 -5.49
N LYS A 406 -25.04 -21.99 -5.86
CA LYS A 406 -25.30 -20.59 -5.41
C LYS A 406 -25.35 -20.37 -3.90
N HIS A 407 -25.57 -21.43 -3.12
CA HIS A 407 -25.58 -21.40 -1.66
C HIS A 407 -24.23 -21.76 -1.03
N GLU A 408 -23.30 -22.32 -1.82
CA GLU A 408 -21.98 -22.77 -1.38
C GLU A 408 -20.85 -21.88 -1.91
N PHE A 409 -21.09 -21.17 -3.02
CA PHE A 409 -20.10 -20.31 -3.67
C PHE A 409 -20.64 -18.90 -3.91
N LYS A 410 -19.77 -17.91 -3.67
CA LYS A 410 -19.92 -16.53 -4.15
C LYS A 410 -18.69 -16.15 -4.96
N TYR A 411 -18.83 -15.15 -5.80
CA TYR A 411 -17.71 -14.51 -6.48
C TYR A 411 -17.63 -13.04 -6.05
N ILE A 412 -16.48 -12.65 -5.50
CA ILE A 412 -16.24 -11.29 -5.00
C ILE A 412 -15.48 -10.51 -6.07
N GLU A 413 -16.14 -9.53 -6.67
CA GLU A 413 -15.60 -8.79 -7.82
C GLU A 413 -14.33 -8.00 -7.48
N GLU A 414 -14.33 -7.25 -6.37
CA GLU A 414 -13.22 -6.36 -5.98
C GLU A 414 -11.94 -7.13 -5.66
N ARG A 415 -12.09 -8.38 -5.22
CA ARG A 415 -10.98 -9.31 -4.96
C ARG A 415 -10.67 -10.18 -6.17
N ASN A 416 -11.60 -10.27 -7.14
CA ASN A 416 -11.57 -11.19 -8.27
C ASN A 416 -11.23 -12.61 -7.80
N THR A 417 -12.00 -13.10 -6.84
CA THR A 417 -11.80 -14.41 -6.22
C THR A 417 -13.14 -15.06 -5.91
N TRP A 418 -13.17 -16.39 -6.00
CA TRP A 418 -14.26 -17.19 -5.46
C TRP A 418 -14.16 -17.26 -3.93
N ALA A 419 -15.31 -17.25 -3.27
CA ALA A 419 -15.48 -17.55 -1.87
C ALA A 419 -16.32 -18.81 -1.72
N HIS A 420 -15.88 -19.75 -0.87
CA HIS A 420 -16.58 -21.00 -0.59
C HIS A 420 -17.08 -21.00 0.85
N TRP A 421 -18.32 -21.42 1.07
CA TRP A 421 -18.88 -21.54 2.42
C TRP A 421 -18.23 -22.72 3.16
N ASP A 422 -17.51 -22.45 4.25
CA ASP A 422 -16.80 -23.47 5.03
C ASP A 422 -17.63 -24.10 6.16
N GLY A 423 -18.91 -23.72 6.27
CA GLY A 423 -19.80 -24.08 7.36
C GLY A 423 -19.98 -22.98 8.41
N SER A 424 -19.12 -21.96 8.42
CA SER A 424 -19.14 -20.84 9.38
C SER A 424 -18.92 -19.46 8.74
N LYS A 425 -18.13 -19.38 7.67
CA LYS A 425 -17.82 -18.16 6.93
C LYS A 425 -17.61 -18.47 5.45
N TRP A 426 -17.56 -17.40 4.66
CA TRP A 426 -17.16 -17.44 3.26
C TRP A 426 -15.63 -17.37 3.16
N ASP A 427 -14.98 -18.50 2.91
CA ASP A 427 -13.52 -18.58 2.78
C ASP A 427 -13.06 -18.23 1.35
N ILE A 428 -12.09 -17.32 1.26
CA ILE A 428 -11.50 -16.85 0.00
C ILE A 428 -10.10 -17.41 -0.25
N GLU A 429 -9.44 -18.01 0.75
CA GLU A 429 -8.09 -18.53 0.57
C GLU A 429 -8.10 -19.83 -0.24
N GLY A 430 -9.09 -20.71 -0.01
CA GLY A 430 -9.31 -21.94 -0.79
C GLY A 430 -10.34 -21.82 -1.91
N GLY A 431 -11.08 -20.71 -1.98
CA GLY A 431 -12.30 -20.59 -2.79
C GLY A 431 -12.12 -20.84 -4.29
N ASN A 432 -11.03 -20.37 -4.91
CA ASN A 432 -10.76 -20.62 -6.33
C ASN A 432 -10.52 -22.10 -6.63
N ALA A 433 -9.75 -22.78 -5.77
CA ALA A 433 -9.48 -24.21 -5.92
C ALA A 433 -10.76 -25.03 -5.71
N ALA A 434 -11.56 -24.68 -4.69
CA ALA A 434 -12.85 -25.29 -4.43
C ALA A 434 -13.82 -25.12 -5.61
N ALA A 435 -13.89 -23.93 -6.22
CA ALA A 435 -14.75 -23.68 -7.38
C ALA A 435 -14.33 -24.51 -8.61
N ILE A 436 -13.02 -24.66 -8.83
CA ILE A 436 -12.49 -25.53 -9.89
C ILE A 436 -12.86 -27.00 -9.67
N GLU A 437 -12.74 -27.50 -8.44
CA GLU A 437 -13.11 -28.88 -8.13
C GLU A 437 -14.63 -29.11 -8.18
N ALA A 438 -15.44 -28.13 -7.76
CA ALA A 438 -16.90 -28.17 -7.91
C ALA A 438 -17.31 -28.21 -9.39
N ALA A 439 -16.68 -27.39 -10.24
CA ALA A 439 -16.91 -27.38 -11.68
C ALA A 439 -16.48 -28.70 -12.35
N ARG A 440 -15.35 -29.29 -11.94
CA ARG A 440 -14.92 -30.62 -12.40
C ARG A 440 -15.91 -31.70 -11.98
N THR A 441 -16.39 -31.65 -10.75
CA THR A 441 -17.36 -32.61 -10.20
C THR A 441 -18.68 -32.53 -10.95
N LEU A 442 -19.18 -31.32 -11.21
CA LEU A 442 -20.37 -31.09 -12.02
C LEU A 442 -20.18 -31.64 -13.45
N ALA A 443 -19.04 -31.33 -14.09
CA ALA A 443 -18.75 -31.84 -15.43
C ALA A 443 -18.63 -33.37 -15.49
N ARG A 444 -18.10 -34.02 -14.44
CA ARG A 444 -18.03 -35.50 -14.33
C ARG A 444 -19.41 -36.13 -14.19
N ASN A 445 -20.37 -35.42 -13.61
CA ASN A 445 -21.72 -35.88 -13.35
C ASN A 445 -22.74 -35.43 -14.41
N LEU A 446 -22.28 -34.87 -15.54
CA LEU A 446 -23.16 -34.59 -16.68
C LEU A 446 -23.78 -35.89 -17.23
N PRO A 447 -25.00 -35.83 -17.80
CA PRO A 447 -25.67 -37.00 -18.37
C PRO A 447 -24.80 -37.76 -19.37
N THR A 448 -25.09 -39.05 -19.54
CA THR A 448 -24.46 -39.94 -20.53
C THR A 448 -25.49 -40.78 -21.28
N ASP A 449 -26.71 -40.25 -21.41
CA ASP A 449 -27.88 -41.00 -21.91
C ASP A 449 -27.78 -41.26 -23.41
N ASP A 450 -27.15 -40.34 -24.16
CA ASP A 450 -26.90 -40.48 -25.59
C ASP A 450 -25.45 -40.10 -26.00
N LYS A 451 -25.12 -40.31 -27.29
CA LYS A 451 -23.80 -39.99 -27.84
C LYS A 451 -23.47 -38.49 -27.80
N ALA A 452 -24.48 -37.62 -27.89
CA ALA A 452 -24.30 -36.18 -27.79
C ALA A 452 -24.00 -35.75 -26.35
N ASP A 453 -24.60 -36.38 -25.36
CA ASP A 453 -24.33 -36.19 -23.93
C ASP A 453 -22.93 -36.65 -23.55
N GLU A 454 -22.51 -37.84 -24.00
CA GLU A 454 -21.13 -38.31 -23.79
C GLU A 454 -20.11 -37.36 -24.46
N THR A 455 -20.45 -36.85 -25.64
CA THR A 455 -19.60 -35.87 -26.33
C THR A 455 -19.53 -34.53 -25.58
N HIS A 456 -20.66 -34.05 -25.04
CA HIS A 456 -20.74 -32.82 -24.24
C HIS A 456 -19.96 -32.96 -22.93
N ARG A 457 -20.16 -34.06 -22.21
CA ARG A 457 -19.43 -34.40 -20.98
C ARG A 457 -17.91 -34.39 -21.23
N ARG A 458 -17.45 -35.12 -22.24
CA ARG A 458 -16.02 -35.20 -22.58
C ARG A 458 -15.41 -33.83 -22.90
N ARG A 459 -16.14 -32.95 -23.61
CA ARG A 459 -15.68 -31.58 -23.92
C ARG A 459 -15.63 -30.70 -22.67
N SER A 460 -16.62 -30.85 -21.80
CA SER A 460 -16.81 -30.07 -20.57
C SER A 460 -15.72 -30.36 -19.52
N LEU A 461 -15.06 -31.52 -19.59
CA LEU A 461 -13.92 -31.89 -18.73
C LEU A 461 -12.58 -31.26 -19.14
N SER A 462 -12.52 -30.56 -20.27
CA SER A 462 -11.29 -29.88 -20.69
C SER A 462 -10.99 -28.66 -19.82
N ALA A 463 -9.71 -28.34 -19.61
CA ALA A 463 -9.30 -27.19 -18.80
C ALA A 463 -9.89 -25.86 -19.29
N ASN A 464 -10.04 -25.70 -20.62
CA ASN A 464 -10.66 -24.51 -21.20
C ASN A 464 -12.16 -24.45 -20.92
N ALA A 465 -12.90 -25.57 -21.03
CA ALA A 465 -14.33 -25.59 -20.74
C ALA A 465 -14.62 -25.31 -19.25
N ILE A 466 -13.82 -25.86 -18.33
CA ILE A 466 -13.93 -25.54 -16.90
C ILE A 466 -13.72 -24.04 -16.65
N ARG A 467 -12.69 -23.44 -17.28
CA ARG A 467 -12.43 -22.00 -17.16
C ARG A 467 -13.57 -21.16 -17.73
N ASN A 468 -14.11 -21.53 -18.89
CA ASN A 468 -15.22 -20.83 -19.53
C ASN A 468 -16.50 -20.89 -18.67
N MET A 469 -16.85 -22.07 -18.16
CA MET A 469 -17.98 -22.27 -17.25
C MET A 469 -17.89 -21.36 -16.03
N LEU A 470 -16.75 -21.35 -15.33
CA LEU A 470 -16.55 -20.49 -14.16
C LEU A 470 -16.55 -18.99 -14.53
N SER A 471 -15.97 -18.63 -15.69
CA SER A 471 -15.95 -17.24 -16.18
C SER A 471 -17.34 -16.70 -16.51
N LEU A 472 -18.27 -17.57 -16.92
CA LEU A 472 -19.68 -17.22 -17.14
C LEU A 472 -20.45 -17.22 -15.82
N ALA A 473 -20.27 -18.26 -15.00
CA ALA A 473 -20.98 -18.43 -13.73
C ALA A 473 -20.74 -17.27 -12.74
N ARG A 474 -19.51 -16.71 -12.70
CA ARG A 474 -19.18 -15.61 -11.78
C ARG A 474 -20.02 -14.34 -11.95
N ASN A 475 -20.64 -14.15 -13.11
CA ASN A 475 -21.48 -12.98 -13.42
C ASN A 475 -22.99 -13.27 -13.28
N THR A 476 -23.36 -14.46 -12.78
CA THR A 476 -24.77 -14.84 -12.63
C THR A 476 -25.37 -14.36 -11.31
N LYS A 477 -26.68 -14.14 -11.30
CA LYS A 477 -27.44 -13.77 -10.11
C LYS A 477 -27.31 -14.87 -9.05
N GLY A 478 -26.96 -14.48 -7.83
CA GLY A 478 -26.76 -15.41 -6.71
C GLY A 478 -25.33 -15.86 -6.51
N ILE A 479 -24.46 -15.83 -7.54
CA ILE A 479 -23.01 -16.04 -7.40
C ILE A 479 -22.30 -14.70 -7.24
N TYR A 480 -22.57 -13.76 -8.15
CA TYR A 480 -21.95 -12.43 -8.11
C TYR A 480 -22.25 -11.71 -6.79
N SER A 481 -21.22 -11.17 -6.15
CA SER A 481 -21.35 -10.42 -4.90
C SER A 481 -20.32 -9.29 -4.84
N HIS A 482 -20.74 -8.17 -4.25
CA HIS A 482 -19.85 -7.04 -3.97
C HIS A 482 -19.27 -7.21 -2.58
N ILE A 483 -17.99 -6.89 -2.37
CA ILE A 483 -17.30 -7.10 -1.08
C ILE A 483 -18.02 -6.43 0.10
N THR A 484 -18.68 -5.29 -0.14
CA THR A 484 -19.41 -4.55 0.91
C THR A 484 -20.71 -5.21 1.34
N GLN A 485 -21.15 -6.29 0.67
CA GLN A 485 -22.25 -7.13 1.14
C GLN A 485 -21.80 -8.08 2.24
N PHE A 486 -20.49 -8.38 2.30
CA PHE A 486 -19.92 -9.23 3.33
C PHE A 486 -19.62 -8.42 4.60
N ASP A 487 -19.81 -9.05 5.75
CA ASP A 487 -19.64 -8.44 7.08
C ASP A 487 -20.40 -7.10 7.23
N ALA A 488 -21.53 -6.96 6.54
CA ALA A 488 -22.24 -5.68 6.38
C ALA A 488 -22.97 -5.21 7.64
N ASP A 489 -23.37 -6.14 8.52
CA ASP A 489 -23.96 -5.79 9.82
C ASP A 489 -22.84 -5.58 10.87
N PRO A 490 -22.62 -4.33 11.34
CA PRO A 490 -21.54 -4.02 12.26
C PRO A 490 -21.72 -4.67 13.65
N TYR A 491 -22.93 -5.08 14.01
CA TYR A 491 -23.24 -5.69 15.31
C TYR A 491 -23.27 -7.21 15.29
N THR A 492 -23.02 -7.84 14.14
CA THR A 492 -22.92 -9.30 14.04
C THR A 492 -21.46 -9.71 14.12
N LEU A 493 -21.03 -10.38 15.19
CA LEU A 493 -19.69 -10.96 15.31
C LEU A 493 -19.71 -12.44 14.95
N ASN A 494 -19.02 -12.85 13.90
CA ASN A 494 -18.95 -14.24 13.50
C ASN A 494 -17.90 -15.03 14.29
N THR A 495 -18.20 -16.30 14.54
CA THR A 495 -17.35 -17.26 15.25
C THR A 495 -17.41 -18.63 14.57
N PRO A 496 -16.50 -19.57 14.88
CA PRO A 496 -16.52 -20.91 14.28
C PRO A 496 -17.83 -21.70 14.50
N LYS A 497 -18.64 -21.34 15.52
CA LYS A 497 -19.89 -22.03 15.86
C LYS A 497 -21.15 -21.22 15.56
N GLY A 498 -21.02 -20.06 14.93
CA GLY A 498 -22.14 -19.19 14.60
C GLY A 498 -21.88 -17.73 14.90
N THR A 499 -22.92 -16.93 14.80
CA THR A 499 -22.85 -15.47 14.94
C THR A 499 -23.36 -15.01 16.29
N ILE A 500 -22.81 -13.88 16.77
CA ILE A 500 -23.19 -13.25 18.03
C ILE A 500 -23.73 -11.86 17.72
N ASN A 501 -24.92 -11.58 18.22
CA ASN A 501 -25.46 -10.23 18.22
C ASN A 501 -24.82 -9.42 19.34
N LEU A 502 -24.00 -8.43 19.01
CA LEU A 502 -23.26 -7.60 19.96
C LEU A 502 -24.14 -6.66 20.79
N HIS A 503 -25.41 -6.45 20.44
CA HIS A 503 -26.34 -5.72 21.31
C HIS A 503 -26.85 -6.57 22.47
N THR A 504 -26.94 -7.89 22.30
CA THR A 504 -27.61 -8.78 23.26
C THR A 504 -26.72 -9.89 23.82
N GLY A 505 -25.58 -10.16 23.19
CA GLY A 505 -24.74 -11.33 23.44
C GLY A 505 -25.36 -12.65 22.95
N GLN A 506 -26.50 -12.61 22.25
CA GLN A 506 -27.19 -13.82 21.80
C GLN A 506 -26.42 -14.50 20.66
N HIS A 507 -26.24 -15.81 20.81
CA HIS A 507 -25.62 -16.66 19.79
C HIS A 507 -26.68 -17.29 18.87
N THR A 508 -26.42 -17.27 17.57
CA THR A 508 -27.23 -17.91 16.53
C THR A 508 -26.38 -18.88 15.71
N PRO A 509 -26.94 -20.00 15.22
CA PRO A 509 -26.21 -20.95 14.38
C PRO A 509 -25.64 -20.30 13.11
N PRO A 510 -24.60 -20.91 12.49
CA PRO A 510 -24.07 -20.41 11.23
C PRO A 510 -25.14 -20.35 10.15
N ASP A 511 -25.20 -19.22 9.45
CA ASP A 511 -26.11 -19.01 8.33
C ASP A 511 -25.35 -18.35 7.16
N PRO A 512 -25.22 -19.03 6.00
CA PRO A 512 -24.54 -18.49 4.83
C PRO A 512 -25.19 -17.21 4.29
N ALA A 513 -26.47 -16.96 4.58
CA ALA A 513 -27.17 -15.74 4.15
C ALA A 513 -26.70 -14.47 4.86
N ILE A 514 -26.02 -14.58 6.01
CA ILE A 514 -25.45 -13.43 6.74
C ILE A 514 -24.22 -12.85 6.00
N LEU A 515 -23.59 -13.63 5.12
CA LEU A 515 -22.42 -13.22 4.33
C LEU A 515 -21.22 -12.78 5.20
N CYS A 516 -20.86 -13.54 6.23
CA CYS A 516 -19.63 -13.27 6.98
C CYS A 516 -18.40 -13.76 6.19
N LEU A 517 -17.49 -12.85 5.84
CA LEU A 517 -16.17 -13.20 5.30
C LEU A 517 -15.16 -13.41 6.44
N ARG A 518 -15.39 -12.70 7.55
CA ARG A 518 -14.51 -12.70 8.71
C ARG A 518 -15.08 -13.54 9.83
N SER A 519 -14.20 -14.08 10.67
CA SER A 519 -14.55 -14.83 11.87
C SER A 519 -13.46 -14.72 12.92
N THR A 520 -13.85 -14.82 14.19
CA THR A 520 -12.93 -15.04 15.31
C THR A 520 -12.29 -16.44 15.21
N THR A 521 -11.20 -16.68 15.94
CA THR A 521 -10.53 -18.00 15.96
C THR A 521 -11.18 -19.01 16.91
N VAL A 522 -11.96 -18.52 17.87
CA VAL A 522 -12.64 -19.30 18.90
C VAL A 522 -14.07 -18.81 19.07
N GLU A 523 -14.97 -19.66 19.54
CA GLU A 523 -16.26 -19.25 20.08
C GLU A 523 -16.13 -18.69 21.51
N PRO A 524 -17.04 -17.82 21.98
CA PRO A 524 -17.03 -17.39 23.37
C PRO A 524 -17.47 -18.52 24.31
N ASN A 525 -16.86 -18.57 25.49
CA ASN A 525 -17.30 -19.42 26.59
C ASN A 525 -17.50 -18.57 27.85
N TRP A 526 -18.76 -18.26 28.15
CA TRP A 526 -19.16 -17.43 29.30
C TRP A 526 -18.86 -18.07 30.65
N GLN A 527 -18.66 -19.39 30.69
CA GLN A 527 -18.41 -20.16 31.91
C GLN A 527 -16.93 -20.47 32.11
N GLN A 528 -16.06 -20.18 31.12
CA GLN A 528 -14.63 -20.45 31.24
C GLN A 528 -13.98 -19.46 32.20
N PRO A 529 -13.35 -19.92 33.30
CA PRO A 529 -12.55 -19.05 34.15
C PRO A 529 -11.35 -18.50 33.38
N THR A 530 -11.01 -17.24 33.64
CA THR A 530 -9.85 -16.57 33.03
C THR A 530 -8.85 -16.05 34.09
N PRO A 531 -8.37 -16.90 35.02
CA PRO A 531 -7.52 -16.46 36.13
C PRO A 531 -6.20 -15.85 35.66
N ARG A 532 -5.55 -16.39 34.62
CA ARG A 532 -4.27 -15.86 34.14
C ARG A 532 -4.46 -14.53 33.43
N TRP A 533 -5.52 -14.39 32.64
CA TRP A 533 -5.91 -13.13 32.02
C TRP A 533 -6.22 -12.05 33.05
N ASN A 534 -7.04 -12.35 34.05
CA ASN A 534 -7.40 -11.39 35.09
C ASN A 534 -6.14 -10.92 35.85
N GLN A 535 -5.28 -11.87 36.23
CA GLN A 535 -3.99 -11.56 36.84
C GLN A 535 -3.14 -10.67 35.92
N PHE A 536 -3.02 -11.01 34.63
CA PHE A 536 -2.23 -10.25 33.67
C PHE A 536 -2.73 -8.81 33.51
N ILE A 537 -4.05 -8.63 33.37
CA ILE A 537 -4.69 -7.31 33.24
C ILE A 537 -4.47 -6.47 34.51
N ASP A 538 -4.63 -7.07 35.69
CA ASP A 538 -4.37 -6.40 36.97
C ASP A 538 -2.89 -6.01 37.13
N GLU A 539 -1.95 -6.86 36.69
CA GLU A 539 -0.50 -6.60 36.73
C GLU A 539 -0.13 -5.40 35.84
N ILE A 540 -0.53 -5.39 34.57
CA ILE A 540 -0.13 -4.34 33.61
C ILE A 540 -0.72 -2.97 33.94
N PHE A 541 -1.85 -2.92 34.64
CA PHE A 541 -2.51 -1.70 35.10
C PHE A 541 -2.35 -1.44 36.60
N MET A 542 -1.49 -2.20 37.28
CA MET A 542 -1.17 -2.05 38.71
C MET A 542 -2.41 -1.96 39.62
N GLY A 543 -3.46 -2.73 39.30
CA GLY A 543 -4.72 -2.76 40.04
C GLY A 543 -5.63 -1.53 39.83
N ASP A 544 -5.36 -0.67 38.84
CA ASP A 544 -6.28 0.42 38.47
C ASP A 544 -7.54 -0.14 37.79
N THR A 545 -8.57 -0.39 38.61
CA THR A 545 -9.86 -0.94 38.15
C THR A 545 -10.58 -0.04 37.14
N HIS A 546 -10.37 1.28 37.20
CA HIS A 546 -10.96 2.22 36.24
C HIS A 546 -10.32 2.06 34.87
N LEU A 547 -9.00 1.94 34.83
CA LEU A 547 -8.25 1.72 33.59
C LEU A 547 -8.53 0.33 32.99
N VAL A 548 -8.65 -0.71 33.83
CA VAL A 548 -9.07 -2.06 33.42
C VAL A 548 -10.45 -2.02 32.75
N THR A 549 -11.43 -1.38 33.40
CA THR A 549 -12.80 -1.25 32.87
C THR A 549 -12.81 -0.46 31.56
N TYR A 550 -12.04 0.63 31.48
CA TYR A 550 -11.89 1.43 30.27
C TYR A 550 -11.31 0.62 29.12
N ILE A 551 -10.27 -0.18 29.37
CA ILE A 551 -9.66 -1.05 28.36
C ILE A 551 -10.61 -2.14 27.89
N GLN A 552 -11.39 -2.73 28.79
CA GLN A 552 -12.42 -3.69 28.43
C GLN A 552 -13.45 -3.07 27.48
N ARG A 553 -13.96 -1.89 27.81
CA ARG A 553 -14.93 -1.15 26.96
C ARG A 553 -14.30 -0.70 25.65
N PHE A 554 -13.05 -0.28 25.67
CA PHE A 554 -12.31 0.13 24.48
C PHE A 554 -12.10 -1.03 23.50
N LEU A 555 -11.66 -2.19 23.99
CA LEU A 555 -11.50 -3.39 23.17
C LEU A 555 -12.87 -3.95 22.75
N GLY A 556 -13.87 -3.83 23.62
CA GLY A 556 -15.27 -4.18 23.31
C GLY A 556 -15.91 -3.32 22.24
N GLN A 557 -15.65 -2.00 22.20
CA GLN A 557 -16.11 -1.17 21.08
C GLN A 557 -15.31 -1.48 19.81
N ALA A 558 -14.04 -1.86 19.94
CA ALA A 558 -13.19 -2.19 18.80
C ALA A 558 -13.60 -3.48 18.08
N ILE A 559 -14.49 -4.30 18.66
CA ILE A 559 -15.08 -5.46 17.96
C ILE A 559 -16.43 -5.14 17.32
N ILE A 560 -16.91 -3.90 17.36
CA ILE A 560 -18.06 -3.43 16.56
C ILE A 560 -17.55 -3.03 15.18
N GLY A 561 -18.21 -3.48 14.12
CA GLY A 561 -17.82 -3.20 12.73
C GLY A 561 -18.18 -1.78 12.22
N GLU A 562 -18.29 -0.79 13.11
CA GLU A 562 -18.51 0.62 12.72
C GLU A 562 -17.73 1.57 13.64
N THR A 563 -17.21 2.66 13.07
CA THR A 563 -16.54 3.70 13.86
C THR A 563 -17.57 4.48 14.70
N LYS A 564 -17.74 4.07 15.97
CA LYS A 564 -18.52 4.82 16.96
C LYS A 564 -17.76 6.01 17.52
N GLU A 565 -16.49 5.79 17.82
CA GLU A 565 -15.61 6.75 18.47
C GLU A 565 -14.53 7.18 17.48
N GLN A 566 -14.41 8.48 17.23
CA GLN A 566 -13.33 9.02 16.39
C GLN A 566 -12.02 9.08 17.18
N LEU A 567 -11.50 7.92 17.61
CA LEU A 567 -10.35 7.83 18.50
C LEU A 567 -9.15 7.17 17.83
N LEU A 568 -7.97 7.58 18.29
CA LEU A 568 -6.65 7.03 17.97
C LEU A 568 -5.90 6.80 19.30
N PRO A 569 -6.09 5.66 19.95
CA PRO A 569 -5.39 5.30 21.18
C PRO A 569 -3.92 4.98 20.95
N PHE A 570 -3.08 5.52 21.81
CA PHE A 570 -1.64 5.31 21.88
C PHE A 570 -1.34 4.53 23.16
N PHE A 571 -0.95 3.28 22.98
CA PHE A 571 -0.52 2.40 24.06
C PHE A 571 0.95 2.75 24.35
N TYR A 572 1.19 3.53 25.40
CA TYR A 572 2.49 4.15 25.69
C TYR A 572 3.19 3.51 26.90
N GLY A 573 4.50 3.26 26.78
CA GLY A 573 5.36 2.94 27.92
C GLY A 573 6.74 2.40 27.52
N THR A 574 7.65 2.27 28.48
CA THR A 574 9.10 2.05 28.32
C THR A 574 9.56 0.64 27.89
N GLY A 575 8.69 -0.15 27.25
CA GLY A 575 8.98 -1.51 26.79
C GLY A 575 8.98 -2.58 27.89
N ALA A 576 8.57 -3.82 27.56
CA ALA A 576 8.34 -4.92 28.51
C ALA A 576 7.22 -4.64 29.55
N ASN A 577 6.16 -3.97 29.12
CA ASN A 577 5.03 -3.53 29.96
C ASN A 577 3.70 -4.22 29.61
N GLY A 578 3.73 -5.33 28.85
CA GLY A 578 2.54 -6.10 28.49
C GLY A 578 1.68 -5.57 27.32
N LYS A 579 1.97 -4.36 26.80
CA LYS A 579 1.26 -3.75 25.64
C LYS A 579 1.11 -4.69 24.44
N THR A 580 2.26 -5.18 23.95
CA THR A 580 2.33 -6.04 22.78
C THR A 580 1.63 -7.37 23.04
N THR A 581 1.85 -7.97 24.22
CA THR A 581 1.18 -9.21 24.65
C THR A 581 -0.34 -9.06 24.68
N LEU A 582 -0.86 -7.96 25.26
CA LEU A 582 -2.30 -7.68 25.31
C LEU A 582 -2.90 -7.63 23.90
N LEU A 583 -2.35 -6.80 23.03
CA LEU A 583 -2.87 -6.65 21.67
C LEU A 583 -2.69 -7.94 20.87
N ASN A 584 -1.55 -8.63 20.98
CA ASN A 584 -1.31 -9.92 20.30
C ASN A 584 -2.39 -10.95 20.64
N VAL A 585 -2.69 -11.17 21.93
CA VAL A 585 -3.71 -12.13 22.36
C VAL A 585 -5.08 -11.76 21.77
N VAL A 586 -5.46 -10.48 21.85
CA VAL A 586 -6.74 -10.00 21.29
C VAL A 586 -6.76 -10.17 19.77
N GLN A 587 -5.70 -9.82 19.05
CA GLN A 587 -5.61 -10.00 17.60
C GLN A 587 -5.76 -11.47 17.20
N HIS A 588 -5.14 -12.41 17.92
CA HIS A 588 -5.28 -13.84 17.67
C HIS A 588 -6.71 -14.33 17.92
N ILE A 589 -7.36 -13.90 19.00
CA ILE A 589 -8.76 -14.24 19.29
C ILE A 589 -9.69 -13.72 18.19
N LEU A 590 -9.48 -12.47 17.75
CA LEU A 590 -10.26 -11.86 16.67
C LEU A 590 -9.97 -12.45 15.30
N GLY A 591 -8.87 -13.20 15.16
CA GLY A 591 -8.37 -13.73 13.89
C GLY A 591 -7.57 -12.68 13.12
N ILE A 592 -6.40 -13.08 12.63
CA ILE A 592 -5.48 -12.21 11.90
C ILE A 592 -5.56 -12.52 10.40
N GLY A 593 -5.61 -11.47 9.57
CA GLY A 593 -5.44 -11.59 8.13
C GLY A 593 -6.73 -11.39 7.33
N GLN A 594 -6.84 -12.09 6.20
CA GLN A 594 -7.88 -11.81 5.20
C GLN A 594 -9.28 -12.27 5.64
N THR A 595 -9.36 -13.30 6.49
CA THR A 595 -10.61 -13.88 7.00
C THR A 595 -10.81 -13.71 8.51
N GLY A 596 -9.96 -12.90 9.17
CA GLY A 596 -10.07 -12.56 10.59
C GLY A 596 -10.57 -11.13 10.80
N TYR A 597 -10.93 -10.73 12.02
CA TYR A 597 -11.34 -9.36 12.32
C TYR A 597 -10.17 -8.42 12.69
N SER A 598 -8.94 -8.91 12.68
CA SER A 598 -7.77 -8.11 13.02
C SER A 598 -6.67 -8.12 11.95
N THR A 599 -5.88 -7.05 11.92
CA THR A 599 -4.67 -6.95 11.10
C THR A 599 -3.61 -6.11 11.81
N THR A 600 -2.36 -6.27 11.38
CA THR A 600 -1.27 -5.37 11.72
C THR A 600 -0.97 -4.49 10.51
N SER A 601 -0.76 -3.20 10.72
CA SER A 601 -0.47 -2.24 9.65
C SER A 601 0.83 -1.48 9.95
N PRO A 602 1.67 -1.22 8.94
CA PRO A 602 2.86 -0.39 9.10
C PRO A 602 2.51 1.03 9.58
N ALA A 603 3.45 1.67 10.27
CA ALA A 603 3.27 3.02 10.81
C ALA A 603 3.02 4.06 9.69
N GLU A 604 3.52 3.78 8.49
CA GLU A 604 3.42 4.57 7.27
C GLU A 604 1.97 4.89 6.86
N ILE A 605 1.02 4.04 7.27
CA ILE A 605 -0.40 4.28 7.03
C ILE A 605 -0.89 5.57 7.71
N LEU A 606 -0.23 6.00 8.79
CA LEU A 606 -0.49 7.23 9.53
C LEU A 606 0.45 8.39 9.18
N THR A 607 1.50 8.19 8.36
CA THR A 607 2.49 9.24 8.04
C THR A 607 2.26 9.86 6.65
N VAL A 608 3.05 10.86 6.24
CA VAL A 608 2.94 11.50 4.91
C VAL A 608 3.51 10.63 3.78
N ALA A 609 4.22 9.55 4.10
CA ALA A 609 4.77 8.63 3.10
C ALA A 609 3.67 8.06 2.18
N ASN A 610 4.06 7.73 0.94
CA ASN A 610 3.21 7.45 -0.21
C ASN A 610 1.88 6.75 0.14
N ARG A 611 0.79 7.28 -0.40
CA ARG A 611 -0.56 6.69 -0.28
C ARG A 611 -0.50 5.30 -0.90
N HIS A 612 -0.59 4.24 -0.08
CA HIS A 612 -0.78 2.87 -0.56
C HIS A 612 -2.26 2.50 -0.42
N PRO A 613 -3.11 2.76 -1.45
CA PRO A 613 -4.51 2.36 -1.46
C PRO A 613 -4.77 0.89 -1.08
N THR A 614 -3.78 0.02 -1.26
CA THR A 614 -3.87 -1.41 -0.92
C THR A 614 -3.79 -1.68 0.58
N GLU A 615 -3.00 -0.91 1.33
CA GLU A 615 -2.96 -1.01 2.79
C GLU A 615 -4.29 -0.54 3.39
N ILE A 616 -4.85 0.55 2.84
CA ILE A 616 -6.17 1.04 3.22
C ILE A 616 -7.27 0.03 2.85
N ALA A 617 -7.17 -0.62 1.68
CA ALA A 617 -8.13 -1.65 1.27
C ALA A 617 -8.16 -2.85 2.23
N ALA A 618 -7.01 -3.20 2.84
CA ALA A 618 -6.92 -4.28 3.81
C ALA A 618 -7.73 -4.02 5.10
N LEU A 619 -8.05 -2.76 5.38
CA LEU A 619 -8.86 -2.34 6.53
C LEU A 619 -10.36 -2.60 6.34
N SER A 620 -10.83 -2.87 5.11
CA SER A 620 -12.25 -3.12 4.83
C SER A 620 -12.74 -4.37 5.56
N GLY A 621 -13.63 -4.20 6.54
CA GLY A 621 -14.21 -5.27 7.36
C GLY A 621 -13.36 -5.66 8.58
N VAL A 622 -12.15 -5.11 8.72
CA VAL A 622 -11.33 -5.29 9.93
C VAL A 622 -11.95 -4.48 11.06
N ARG A 623 -11.95 -5.01 12.28
CA ARG A 623 -12.45 -4.33 13.47
C ARG A 623 -11.34 -3.79 14.36
N LEU A 624 -10.21 -4.48 14.47
CA LEU A 624 -9.02 -4.00 15.18
C LEU A 624 -7.78 -4.02 14.29
N ALA A 625 -7.25 -2.84 13.97
CA ALA A 625 -5.98 -2.69 13.26
C ALA A 625 -4.90 -2.15 14.21
N VAL A 626 -3.86 -2.96 14.45
CA VAL A 626 -2.73 -2.56 15.28
C VAL A 626 -1.66 -1.95 14.39
N ILE A 627 -1.30 -0.70 14.68
CA ILE A 627 -0.27 0.03 13.97
C ILE A 627 1.07 -0.25 14.65
N SER A 628 2.02 -0.73 13.86
CA SER A 628 3.40 -0.95 14.29
C SER A 628 4.04 0.34 14.81
N GLU A 629 5.06 0.19 15.65
CA GLU A 629 5.74 1.33 16.28
C GLU A 629 6.22 2.36 15.25
N LEU A 630 5.91 3.63 15.52
CA LEU A 630 6.42 4.76 14.76
C LEU A 630 7.88 4.95 15.11
N GLU A 631 8.75 4.95 14.09
CA GLU A 631 10.18 5.21 14.30
C GLU A 631 10.41 6.64 14.81
N GLU A 632 11.52 6.83 15.52
CA GLU A 632 11.92 8.14 16.01
C GLU A 632 12.05 9.13 14.85
N GLY A 633 11.43 10.30 14.97
CA GLY A 633 11.35 11.32 13.92
C GLY A 633 10.22 11.13 12.89
N GLN A 634 9.48 10.01 12.91
CA GLN A 634 8.28 9.87 12.07
C GLN A 634 7.12 10.70 12.61
N ARG A 635 6.46 11.46 11.72
CA ARG A 635 5.37 12.38 12.05
C ARG A 635 4.02 11.86 11.57
N ILE A 636 3.00 11.96 12.43
CA ILE A 636 1.62 11.63 12.07
C ILE A 636 1.08 12.69 11.09
N ALA A 637 0.55 12.22 9.97
CA ALA A 637 -0.23 13.03 9.04
C ALA A 637 -1.64 13.20 9.59
N GLU A 638 -1.94 14.38 10.16
CA GLU A 638 -3.26 14.66 10.76
C GLU A 638 -4.44 14.42 9.81
N ALA A 639 -4.25 14.68 8.51
CA ALA A 639 -5.26 14.41 7.50
C ALA A 639 -5.57 12.91 7.38
N LYS A 640 -4.54 12.05 7.39
CA LYS A 640 -4.73 10.59 7.35
C LYS A 640 -5.34 10.08 8.65
N ALA A 641 -4.85 10.56 9.80
CA ALA A 641 -5.46 10.21 11.09
C ALA A 641 -6.95 10.57 11.11
N LYS A 642 -7.34 11.73 10.57
CA LYS A 642 -8.75 12.15 10.44
C LYS A 642 -9.54 11.28 9.45
N GLU A 643 -8.97 10.94 8.30
CA GLU A 643 -9.59 10.08 7.27
C GLU A 643 -9.86 8.68 7.83
N LEU A 644 -8.85 8.06 8.47
CA LEU A 644 -8.92 6.66 8.92
C LEU A 644 -9.68 6.47 10.24
N THR A 645 -9.69 7.46 11.13
CA THR A 645 -10.51 7.42 12.37
C THR A 645 -11.86 8.10 12.20
N GLY A 646 -12.15 8.61 10.99
CA GLY A 646 -13.43 9.25 10.68
C GLY A 646 -14.56 8.24 10.50
N GLY A 647 -15.76 8.77 10.22
CA GLY A 647 -16.91 7.98 9.76
C GLY A 647 -17.23 8.17 8.27
N ASP A 648 -16.42 8.95 7.55
CA ASP A 648 -16.61 9.22 6.13
C ASP A 648 -16.16 8.02 5.29
N ASN A 649 -16.76 7.85 4.12
CA ASN A 649 -16.40 6.77 3.19
C ASN A 649 -14.92 6.86 2.78
N ILE A 650 -14.25 5.71 2.75
CA ILE A 650 -12.85 5.57 2.33
C ILE A 650 -12.81 4.87 0.97
N THR A 651 -12.08 5.46 0.02
CA THR A 651 -11.86 4.87 -1.32
C THR A 651 -10.47 4.26 -1.40
N ALA A 652 -10.40 2.98 -1.76
CA ALA A 652 -9.20 2.17 -1.74
C ALA A 652 -9.21 1.12 -2.87
N ARG A 653 -8.09 0.42 -3.10
CA ARG A 653 -8.04 -0.67 -4.10
C ARG A 653 -7.09 -1.77 -3.68
N PHE A 654 -7.48 -3.02 -3.97
CA PHE A 654 -6.54 -4.13 -3.89
C PHE A 654 -5.49 -4.04 -5.02
N MET A 655 -4.35 -4.72 -4.84
CA MET A 655 -3.25 -4.65 -5.80
C MET A 655 -3.69 -5.16 -7.18
N GLY A 656 -3.51 -4.34 -8.21
CA GLY A 656 -3.94 -4.67 -9.57
C GLY A 656 -5.46 -4.67 -9.80
N ARG A 657 -6.24 -4.09 -8.87
CA ARG A 657 -7.72 -4.03 -8.95
C ARG A 657 -8.23 -2.60 -9.07
N ASP A 658 -9.51 -2.48 -9.38
CA ASP A 658 -10.22 -1.20 -9.41
C ASP A 658 -10.48 -0.65 -8.01
N PHE A 659 -10.77 0.65 -7.95
CA PHE A 659 -11.13 1.29 -6.70
C PHE A 659 -12.53 0.90 -6.26
N PHE A 660 -12.66 0.58 -4.97
CA PHE A 660 -13.94 0.43 -4.30
C PHE A 660 -13.99 1.39 -3.11
N THR A 661 -15.21 1.61 -2.60
CA THR A 661 -15.45 2.52 -1.49
C THR A 661 -16.19 1.79 -0.38
N PHE A 662 -15.73 1.95 0.86
CA PHE A 662 -16.31 1.30 2.03
C PHE A 662 -16.39 2.29 3.20
N LYS A 663 -17.26 2.00 4.18
CA LYS A 663 -17.31 2.73 5.45
C LYS A 663 -16.23 2.22 6.40
N PRO A 664 -15.56 3.08 7.18
CA PRO A 664 -14.65 2.66 8.24
C PRO A 664 -15.33 1.67 9.20
N THR A 665 -14.70 0.50 9.37
CA THR A 665 -15.20 -0.60 10.24
C THR A 665 -14.24 -0.90 11.40
N HIS A 666 -13.05 -0.30 11.36
CA HIS A 666 -11.93 -0.55 12.25
C HIS A 666 -11.77 0.50 13.36
N THR A 667 -11.16 0.06 14.46
CA THR A 667 -10.45 0.89 15.41
C THR A 667 -8.94 0.73 15.18
N LEU A 668 -8.21 1.84 15.10
CA LEU A 668 -6.75 1.84 14.99
C LEU A 668 -6.12 1.91 16.39
N ALA A 669 -5.23 0.98 16.73
CA ALA A 669 -4.47 1.02 17.98
C ALA A 669 -2.98 1.19 17.71
N VAL A 670 -2.37 2.25 18.23
CA VAL A 670 -0.96 2.55 17.98
C VAL A 670 -0.12 2.09 19.16
N LEU A 671 0.88 1.25 18.89
CA LEU A 671 1.93 0.91 19.84
C LEU A 671 3.04 1.96 19.75
N THR A 672 3.50 2.48 20.88
CA THR A 672 4.66 3.38 20.91
C THR A 672 5.43 3.27 22.22
N ASN A 673 6.76 3.30 22.15
CA ASN A 673 7.61 3.47 23.33
C ASN A 673 8.06 4.93 23.53
N ASN A 674 7.96 5.76 22.49
CA ASN A 674 8.41 7.15 22.50
C ASN A 674 7.23 8.13 22.39
N THR A 675 7.47 9.35 22.87
CA THR A 675 6.60 10.50 22.59
C THR A 675 6.71 10.86 21.12
N LEU A 676 5.59 10.89 20.41
CA LEU A 676 5.53 11.17 18.98
C LEU A 676 5.51 12.67 18.71
N GLU A 677 6.32 13.10 17.77
CA GLU A 677 6.31 14.49 17.35
C GLU A 677 5.10 14.79 16.45
N THR A 678 4.38 15.85 16.79
CA THR A 678 3.30 16.39 15.96
C THR A 678 3.75 17.68 15.29
N ARG A 679 3.37 17.86 14.01
CA ARG A 679 3.74 19.08 13.27
C ARG A 679 3.15 20.32 13.97
N GLY A 680 4.02 21.25 14.39
CA GLY A 680 3.58 22.46 15.09
C GLY A 680 2.83 22.19 16.41
N GLY A 681 3.11 21.07 17.09
CA GLY A 681 2.45 20.69 18.33
C GLY A 681 1.01 20.21 18.20
N GLY A 682 0.60 19.82 17.00
CA GLY A 682 -0.68 19.17 16.74
C GLY A 682 -1.88 20.13 16.70
N SER A 683 -2.88 19.80 15.86
CA SER A 683 -4.14 20.52 15.82
C SER A 683 -5.13 20.02 16.89
N PRO A 684 -6.10 20.85 17.32
CA PRO A 684 -7.19 20.41 18.19
C PRO A 684 -7.99 19.22 17.62
N ALA A 685 -7.99 19.07 16.29
CA ALA A 685 -8.66 17.95 15.62
C ALA A 685 -7.87 16.63 15.76
N LEU A 686 -6.55 16.67 15.90
CA LEU A 686 -5.76 15.49 16.25
C LEU A 686 -5.94 15.15 17.73
N TRP A 687 -5.78 16.14 18.62
CA TRP A 687 -5.85 15.95 20.07
C TRP A 687 -7.20 15.40 20.55
N ARG A 688 -8.32 15.83 19.94
CA ARG A 688 -9.64 15.25 20.28
C ARG A 688 -9.76 13.74 19.97
N ARG A 689 -8.94 13.22 19.05
CA ARG A 689 -8.93 11.81 18.64
C ARG A 689 -7.93 11.01 19.46
N MET A 690 -6.79 11.62 19.79
CA MET A 690 -5.72 10.97 20.50
C MET A 690 -6.11 10.60 21.93
N ARG A 691 -5.78 9.39 22.37
CA ARG A 691 -5.87 8.97 23.78
C ARG A 691 -4.58 8.28 24.18
N LEU A 692 -3.83 8.87 25.09
CA LEU A 692 -2.61 8.26 25.61
C LEU A 692 -2.98 7.32 26.76
N ILE A 693 -2.79 6.01 26.53
CA ILE A 693 -3.09 4.96 27.50
C ILE A 693 -1.77 4.58 28.18
N PRO A 694 -1.60 4.88 29.47
CA PRO A 694 -0.33 4.70 30.16
C PRO A 694 -0.14 3.24 30.62
N PHE A 695 0.89 2.58 30.09
CA PHE A 695 1.37 1.29 30.60
C PHE A 695 2.63 1.53 31.42
N LEU A 696 2.44 1.82 32.71
CA LEU A 696 3.52 2.25 33.61
C LEU A 696 4.26 1.08 34.27
N TYR A 697 3.67 -0.11 34.28
CA TYR A 697 4.29 -1.29 34.88
C TYR A 697 5.34 -1.90 33.95
N THR A 698 6.59 -1.96 34.39
CA THR A 698 7.66 -2.69 33.66
C THR A 698 7.92 -4.03 34.33
N VAL A 699 7.71 -5.12 33.58
CA VAL A 699 7.90 -6.49 34.06
C VAL A 699 9.40 -6.73 34.31
N PRO A 700 9.81 -6.99 35.58
CA PRO A 700 11.19 -7.31 35.91
C PRO A 700 11.69 -8.53 35.14
N LYS A 701 12.95 -8.55 34.70
CA LYS A 701 13.50 -9.66 33.87
C LYS A 701 13.26 -11.05 34.45
N ARG A 702 13.31 -11.20 35.78
CA ARG A 702 13.11 -12.46 36.50
C ARG A 702 11.65 -12.96 36.47
N ASP A 703 10.69 -12.05 36.29
CA ASP A 703 9.26 -12.31 36.34
C ASP A 703 8.67 -12.40 34.91
N ARG A 704 9.53 -12.34 33.87
CA ARG A 704 9.13 -12.49 32.47
C ARG A 704 8.90 -13.95 32.16
N ASP A 705 7.64 -14.30 31.97
CA ASP A 705 7.22 -15.62 31.53
C ASP A 705 7.24 -15.71 30.00
N PRO A 706 8.13 -16.51 29.38
CA PRO A 706 8.18 -16.68 27.93
C PRO A 706 6.96 -17.45 27.37
N TYR A 707 6.18 -18.11 28.22
CA TYR A 707 4.97 -18.85 27.85
C TYR A 707 3.68 -18.09 28.16
N LEU A 708 3.78 -16.82 28.56
CA LEU A 708 2.63 -16.00 28.94
C LEU A 708 1.57 -15.96 27.84
N GLU A 709 1.95 -15.67 26.60
CA GLU A 709 0.99 -15.60 25.49
C GLU A 709 0.26 -16.93 25.29
N GLN A 710 0.96 -18.07 25.41
CA GLN A 710 0.33 -19.39 25.32
C GLN A 710 -0.67 -19.61 26.46
N ALA A 711 -0.28 -19.29 27.70
CA ALA A 711 -1.15 -19.43 28.86
C ALA A 711 -2.41 -18.55 28.76
N LEU A 712 -2.29 -17.35 28.18
CA LEU A 712 -3.45 -16.48 27.90
C LEU A 712 -4.32 -17.04 26.77
N MET A 713 -3.71 -17.61 25.72
CA MET A 713 -4.45 -18.23 24.62
C MET A 713 -5.20 -19.50 25.05
N ASP A 714 -4.74 -20.22 26.08
CA ASP A 714 -5.50 -21.33 26.68
C ASP A 714 -6.84 -20.84 27.31
N GLU A 715 -6.93 -19.55 27.65
CA GLU A 715 -8.13 -18.87 28.16
C GLU A 715 -8.94 -18.14 27.07
N ALA A 716 -8.56 -18.26 25.79
CA ALA A 716 -9.10 -17.49 24.67
C ALA A 716 -10.64 -17.45 24.56
N PRO A 717 -11.39 -18.55 24.71
CA PRO A 717 -12.86 -18.50 24.65
C PRO A 717 -13.47 -17.65 25.78
N GLY A 718 -12.88 -17.69 26.99
CA GLY A 718 -13.28 -16.84 28.11
C GLY A 718 -12.89 -15.37 27.90
N ILE A 719 -11.73 -15.12 27.31
CA ILE A 719 -11.29 -13.76 26.95
C ILE A 719 -12.20 -13.17 25.85
N LEU A 720 -12.65 -13.97 24.88
CA LEU A 720 -13.63 -13.51 23.89
C LEU A 720 -14.97 -13.12 24.55
N ALA A 721 -15.45 -13.92 25.52
CA ALA A 721 -16.61 -13.55 26.33
C ALA A 721 -16.38 -12.24 27.11
N TRP A 722 -15.18 -12.04 27.66
CA TRP A 722 -14.77 -10.80 28.34
C TRP A 722 -14.79 -9.58 27.39
N LEU A 723 -14.37 -9.75 26.13
CA LEU A 723 -14.45 -8.70 25.10
C LEU A 723 -15.90 -8.34 24.76
N ILE A 724 -16.76 -9.34 24.56
CA ILE A 724 -18.18 -9.11 24.25
C ILE A 724 -18.89 -8.46 25.43
N GLN A 725 -18.57 -8.84 26.67
CA GLN A 725 -19.08 -8.14 27.86
C GLN A 725 -18.64 -6.67 27.86
N GLY A 726 -17.40 -6.39 27.45
CA GLY A 726 -16.91 -5.04 27.23
C GLY A 726 -17.73 -4.25 26.20
N THR A 727 -18.18 -4.91 25.14
CA THR A 727 -19.07 -4.32 24.14
C THR A 727 -20.43 -3.96 24.74
N LEU A 728 -21.04 -4.87 25.51
CA LEU A 728 -22.33 -4.62 26.18
C LEU A 728 -22.22 -3.47 27.18
N ASP A 729 -21.15 -3.44 27.97
CA ASP A 729 -20.87 -2.37 28.93
C ASP A 729 -20.65 -1.03 28.22
N TYR A 730 -19.92 -1.02 27.11
CA TYR A 730 -19.73 0.16 26.28
C TYR A 730 -21.06 0.69 25.71
N LEU A 731 -21.93 -0.19 25.19
CA LEU A 731 -23.21 0.21 24.61
C LEU A 731 -24.15 0.83 25.66
N ASN A 732 -24.03 0.43 26.92
CA ASN A 732 -24.82 0.98 28.02
C ASN A 732 -24.25 2.29 28.57
N ASP A 733 -22.93 2.36 28.78
CA ASP A 733 -22.31 3.42 29.58
C ASP A 733 -21.34 4.32 28.80
N GLY A 734 -21.03 4.00 27.55
CA GLY A 734 -19.95 4.59 26.76
C GLY A 734 -18.56 4.23 27.30
N LEU A 735 -17.52 4.83 26.72
CA LEU A 735 -16.13 4.53 27.09
C LEU A 735 -15.80 4.89 28.55
N ARG A 736 -16.37 5.97 29.10
CA ARG A 736 -16.03 6.53 30.42
C ARG A 736 -14.51 6.61 30.66
N GLU A 737 -13.88 7.56 29.98
CA GLU A 737 -12.45 7.78 30.06
C GLU A 737 -11.97 8.03 31.50
N PRO A 738 -10.97 7.29 31.99
CA PRO A 738 -10.46 7.44 33.34
C PRO A 738 -9.54 8.65 33.44
N GLU A 739 -9.42 9.17 34.66
CA GLU A 739 -8.60 10.35 34.95
C GLU A 739 -7.13 10.16 34.56
N SER A 740 -6.59 8.96 34.72
CA SER A 740 -5.21 8.61 34.33
C SER A 740 -4.95 8.80 32.83
N VAL A 741 -5.90 8.43 31.96
CA VAL A 741 -5.81 8.63 30.50
C VAL A 741 -5.99 10.11 30.14
N ARG A 742 -6.92 10.80 30.80
CA ARG A 742 -7.18 12.23 30.57
C ARG A 742 -5.97 13.09 30.93
N ILE A 743 -5.36 12.84 32.09
CA ILE A 743 -4.14 13.52 32.54
C ILE A 743 -3.00 13.20 31.58
N ALA A 744 -2.72 11.92 31.30
CA ALA A 744 -1.62 11.53 30.42
C ALA A 744 -1.75 12.16 29.02
N THR A 745 -2.97 12.19 28.46
CA THR A 745 -3.23 12.84 27.16
C THR A 745 -3.01 14.35 27.22
N SER A 746 -3.46 15.01 28.30
CA SER A 746 -3.30 16.46 28.47
C SER A 746 -1.85 16.89 28.72
N GLU A 747 -1.09 16.11 29.49
CA GLU A 747 0.34 16.33 29.71
C GLU A 747 1.09 16.17 28.39
N TYR A 748 0.77 15.12 27.64
CA TYR A 748 1.37 14.89 26.34
C TYR A 748 1.02 15.98 25.30
N GLU A 749 -0.21 16.50 25.28
CA GLU A 749 -0.57 17.69 24.47
C GLU A 749 0.24 18.92 24.88
N ALA A 750 0.40 19.13 26.19
CA ALA A 750 1.18 20.24 26.72
C ALA A 750 2.65 20.15 26.34
N ASP A 751 3.25 18.95 26.43
CA ASP A 751 4.64 18.69 26.07
C ASP A 751 4.91 18.93 24.59
N GLN A 752 3.93 18.71 23.71
CA GLN A 752 4.07 18.96 22.28
C GLN A 752 3.88 20.43 21.88
N ASN A 753 3.47 21.32 22.80
CA ASN A 753 3.21 22.72 22.48
C ASN A 753 4.50 23.55 22.36
N THR A 754 5.05 23.63 21.15
CA THR A 754 6.28 24.38 20.85
C THR A 754 6.22 25.87 21.22
N VAL A 755 5.03 26.49 21.26
CA VAL A 755 4.89 27.89 21.72
C VAL A 755 5.09 27.98 23.22
N ARG A 756 4.57 27.01 23.99
CA ARG A 756 4.74 26.96 25.43
C ARG A 756 6.20 26.70 25.79
N GLN A 757 6.85 25.75 25.09
CA GLN A 757 8.29 25.48 25.24
C GLN A 757 9.12 26.74 24.94
N PHE A 758 8.87 27.41 23.82
CA PHE A 758 9.53 28.68 23.49
C PHE A 758 9.34 29.74 24.57
N VAL A 759 8.11 29.91 25.08
CA VAL A 759 7.83 30.88 26.14
C VAL A 759 8.56 30.51 27.43
N SER A 760 8.64 29.23 27.79
CA SER A 760 9.35 28.80 29.00
C SER A 760 10.87 28.87 28.89
N GLU A 761 11.43 28.62 27.70
CA GLU A 761 12.88 28.52 27.50
C GLU A 761 13.54 29.82 27.08
N VAL A 762 12.84 30.63 26.26
CA VAL A 762 13.41 31.84 25.64
C VAL A 762 12.82 33.11 26.25
N CYS A 763 11.57 33.10 26.68
CA CYS A 763 10.94 34.30 27.20
C CYS A 763 11.07 34.42 28.71
N THR A 764 11.24 35.65 29.19
CA THR A 764 11.02 35.97 30.62
C THR A 764 9.71 36.74 30.75
N ILE A 765 8.77 36.15 31.48
CA ILE A 765 7.48 36.77 31.80
C ILE A 765 7.62 37.56 33.11
N HIS A 766 7.19 38.82 33.09
CA HIS A 766 7.23 39.71 34.25
C HIS A 766 5.84 39.85 34.85
N GLU A 767 5.62 39.36 36.06
CA GLU A 767 4.31 39.46 36.72
C GLU A 767 4.03 40.85 37.29
N VAL A 768 5.08 41.62 37.60
CA VAL A 768 5.02 42.97 38.21
C VAL A 768 5.56 44.00 37.21
N ASN A 769 4.96 45.18 37.15
CA ASN A 769 5.33 46.27 36.23
C ASN A 769 5.30 45.87 34.74
N GLN A 770 4.35 45.01 34.35
CA GLN A 770 4.18 44.48 32.99
C GLN A 770 4.26 45.55 31.88
N ASP A 771 3.75 46.75 32.13
CA ASP A 771 3.75 47.85 31.16
C ASP A 771 5.15 48.37 30.80
N LEU A 772 6.17 48.11 31.63
CA LEU A 772 7.56 48.47 31.35
C LEU A 772 8.25 47.49 30.39
N PHE A 773 7.69 46.29 30.20
CA PHE A 773 8.29 45.23 29.40
C PHE A 773 7.40 44.91 28.20
N GLN A 774 7.75 45.48 27.04
CA GLN A 774 6.98 45.34 25.80
C GLN A 774 7.89 44.95 24.64
N VAL A 775 7.51 43.91 23.90
CA VAL A 775 8.24 43.47 22.72
C VAL A 775 7.30 43.46 21.51
N PRO A 776 7.70 44.05 20.35
CA PRO A 776 6.90 44.01 19.13
C PRO A 776 6.53 42.57 18.74
N VAL A 777 5.27 42.34 18.38
CA VAL A 777 4.76 41.02 17.93
C VAL A 777 5.63 40.42 16.81
N PRO A 778 6.08 41.17 15.79
CA PRO A 778 6.96 40.63 14.76
C PRO A 778 8.31 40.14 15.29
N ARG A 779 8.87 40.79 16.33
CA ARG A 779 10.13 40.37 16.95
C ARG A 779 9.99 39.07 17.72
N VAL A 780 8.94 38.95 18.52
CA VAL A 780 8.65 37.70 19.25
C VAL A 780 8.38 36.55 18.27
N ARG A 781 7.70 36.85 17.15
CA ARG A 781 7.48 35.88 16.08
C ARG A 781 8.79 35.41 15.44
N ALA A 782 9.68 36.33 15.08
CA ALA A 782 10.97 35.98 14.48
C ALA A 782 11.87 35.19 15.46
N ALA A 783 11.85 35.54 16.75
CA ALA A 783 12.57 34.78 17.78
C ALA A 783 12.01 33.35 17.92
N TYR A 784 10.69 33.19 17.88
CA TYR A 784 10.05 31.87 17.88
C TYR A 784 10.41 31.04 16.65
N GLU A 785 10.41 31.63 15.45
CA GLU A 785 10.78 30.93 14.22
C GLU A 785 12.23 30.48 14.23
N ARG A 786 13.16 31.32 14.72
CA ARG A 786 14.57 30.96 14.92
C ARG A 786 14.75 29.85 15.95
N TRP A 787 14.06 29.95 17.10
CA TRP A 787 14.12 28.89 18.12
C TRP A 787 13.54 27.57 17.56
N CYS A 788 12.48 27.62 16.75
CA CYS A 788 11.96 26.43 16.08
C CYS A 788 12.99 25.82 15.12
N GLU A 789 13.63 26.64 14.28
CA GLU A 789 14.67 26.18 13.35
C GLU A 789 15.86 25.55 14.09
N ALA A 790 16.35 26.19 15.15
CA ALA A 790 17.46 25.70 15.96
C ALA A 790 17.15 24.36 16.67
N ASN A 791 15.88 24.10 17.00
CA ASN A 791 15.42 22.88 17.67
C ASN A 791 14.77 21.86 16.72
N GLY A 792 14.79 22.08 15.40
CA GLY A 792 14.22 21.15 14.41
C GLY A 792 12.69 21.11 14.35
N TYR A 793 12.02 22.09 14.96
CA TYR A 793 10.56 22.21 14.95
C TYR A 793 10.03 23.00 13.75
N ASP A 794 8.85 22.62 13.26
CA ASP A 794 8.09 23.45 12.32
C ASP A 794 7.32 24.52 13.09
N PRO A 795 7.52 25.83 12.82
CA PRO A 795 6.78 26.89 13.49
C PRO A 795 5.30 26.84 13.12
N VAL A 796 4.41 27.01 14.10
CA VAL A 796 2.97 27.15 13.81
C VAL A 796 2.69 28.42 13.01
N ASN A 797 1.57 28.51 12.30
CA ASN A 797 1.20 29.73 11.58
C ASN A 797 0.95 30.93 12.54
N ALA A 798 1.00 32.15 12.01
CA ALA A 798 0.90 33.38 12.83
C ALA A 798 -0.40 33.51 13.63
N ILE A 799 -1.53 33.00 13.11
CA ILE A 799 -2.82 33.02 13.80
C ILE A 799 -2.77 32.08 15.01
N ALA A 800 -2.29 30.85 14.81
CA ALA A 800 -2.12 29.85 15.85
C ALA A 800 -1.12 30.32 16.93
N PHE A 801 -0.01 30.93 16.51
CA PHE A 801 0.98 31.54 17.39
C PHE A 801 0.35 32.59 18.31
N GLY A 802 -0.33 33.59 17.73
CA GLY A 802 -0.97 34.66 18.53
C GLY A 802 -2.11 34.17 19.43
N ARG A 803 -2.78 33.07 19.07
CA ARG A 803 -3.77 32.41 19.94
C ARG A 803 -3.10 31.69 21.10
N ARG A 804 -1.98 30.98 20.85
CA ARG A 804 -1.24 30.24 21.88
C ARG A 804 -0.51 31.18 22.85
N MET A 805 0.13 32.25 22.37
CA MET A 805 0.74 33.29 23.22
C MET A 805 -0.26 33.89 24.23
N ARG A 806 -1.50 34.17 23.80
CA ARG A 806 -2.55 34.64 24.72
C ARG A 806 -2.96 33.60 25.77
N LYS A 807 -2.89 32.30 25.45
CA LYS A 807 -3.14 31.24 26.44
C LYS A 807 -2.04 31.15 27.50
N GLU A 808 -0.81 31.54 27.15
CA GLU A 808 0.30 31.68 28.10
C GLU A 808 0.21 32.99 28.93
N GLY A 809 -0.91 33.73 28.85
CA GLY A 809 -1.13 34.96 29.62
C GLY A 809 -0.52 36.22 29.00
N LEU A 810 -0.05 36.16 27.75
CA LEU A 810 0.59 37.29 27.07
C LEU A 810 -0.39 38.02 26.15
N ASP A 811 -0.92 39.15 26.65
CA ASP A 811 -1.83 40.01 25.92
C ASP A 811 -1.11 40.97 24.94
N VAL A 812 -1.86 41.40 23.93
CA VAL A 812 -1.37 42.32 22.89
C VAL A 812 -1.94 43.72 23.09
N LYS A 813 -1.06 44.72 23.22
CA LYS A 813 -1.42 46.14 23.17
C LYS A 813 -1.01 46.76 21.82
N VAL A 814 -1.74 47.79 21.40
CA VAL A 814 -1.42 48.56 20.19
C VAL A 814 -0.91 49.93 20.61
N SER A 815 0.25 50.33 20.09
CA SER A 815 0.82 51.67 20.27
C SER A 815 1.48 52.11 18.97
N ASN A 816 1.22 53.35 18.52
CA ASN A 816 1.74 53.88 17.25
C ASN A 816 1.56 52.92 16.05
N SER A 817 0.38 52.29 15.94
CA SER A 817 0.04 51.30 14.90
C SER A 817 0.89 50.01 14.90
N ILE A 818 1.71 49.80 15.92
CA ILE A 818 2.50 48.59 16.12
C ILE A 818 1.89 47.77 17.27
N ARG A 819 1.86 46.45 17.12
CA ARG A 819 1.36 45.52 18.15
C ARG A 819 2.52 45.02 19.02
N PHE A 820 2.32 45.00 20.33
CA PHE A 820 3.30 44.56 21.33
C PHE A 820 2.70 43.49 22.24
N TYR A 821 3.49 42.47 22.58
CA TYR A 821 3.20 41.64 23.75
C TYR A 821 3.70 42.38 25.01
N VAL A 822 2.87 42.39 26.05
CA VAL A 822 3.14 43.10 27.32
C VAL A 822 3.55 42.10 28.41
N GLY A 823 4.41 42.51 29.34
CA GLY A 823 4.93 41.64 30.39
C GLY A 823 5.95 40.63 29.90
N LEU A 824 6.57 40.86 28.74
CA LEU A 824 7.49 39.93 28.08
C LEU A 824 8.84 40.59 27.84
N SER A 825 9.91 39.83 28.03
CA SER A 825 11.25 40.18 27.52
C SER A 825 11.91 38.98 26.82
N LEU A 826 12.79 39.27 25.88
CA LEU A 826 13.61 38.31 25.15
C LEU A 826 15.09 38.56 25.49
N PRO A 827 15.95 37.53 25.48
CA PRO A 827 17.39 37.69 25.72
C PRO A 827 18.09 38.44 24.57
N ASP A 828 19.24 39.04 24.86
CA ASP A 828 19.93 39.99 23.97
C ASP A 828 20.42 39.35 22.65
N ASP A 829 20.77 38.07 22.67
CA ASP A 829 21.13 37.25 21.51
C ASP A 829 19.92 36.99 20.57
N ALA A 830 18.71 36.93 21.12
CA ALA A 830 17.49 36.88 20.31
C ALA A 830 17.20 38.24 19.61
N LEU A 831 17.79 39.35 20.08
CA LEU A 831 17.56 40.71 19.58
C LEU A 831 18.46 41.10 18.38
N GLU A 832 19.61 40.48 18.16
CA GLU A 832 20.63 40.96 17.19
C GLU A 832 20.29 40.78 15.69
N GLY A 833 19.25 40.02 15.34
CA GLY A 833 18.94 39.69 13.93
C GLY A 833 17.88 40.54 13.22
N ALA A 834 17.31 41.58 13.85
CA ALA A 834 16.11 42.27 13.33
C ALA A 834 16.31 43.77 13.02
N LEU A 835 17.56 44.22 12.83
CA LEU A 835 17.89 45.63 12.55
C LEU A 835 18.59 45.84 11.19
N ASN A 836 18.68 44.82 10.34
CA ASN A 836 19.31 44.91 9.01
C ASN A 836 18.34 44.57 7.86
N ASP A 837 17.08 45.00 7.93
CA ASP A 837 16.19 45.16 6.77
C ASP A 837 15.39 46.45 6.90
#